data_AF-A0A0C2D338-F1
#
_entry.id   AF-A0A0C2D338-F1
#
_cell.length_a   1.000
_cell.length_b   1.000
_cell.length_c   1.000
_cell.angle_alpha   90.00
_cell.angle_beta   90.00
_cell.angle_gamma   90.00
#
_symmetry.space_group_name_H-M   'P 1'
#
loop_
_entity.id
_entity.type
_entity.pdbx_description
1 polymer ?
#
loop_
_entity_poly.entity_id
_entity_poly.type
_entity_poly.pdbx_seq_one_letter_code
_entity_poly.pdbx_strand_id
1 'polypeptide(L)'
;MGTASVLLLILRHKALFVPLAGAFCADSSVTDSSLRPLIEQSGLSAEGRRPGQICGHVFKSGELTYSCKDCATDATCVMCHECFHLSEHKSHKYKMHTSSGAGYCDCGDEDAWTSGYACKTHEKNKEEPSATEKPEVTSVAPYVTVLYNDETHTYETVIRALEMFINCTKDQAMLIATIVDREGRSAVKVGAKQDCERVKSDIQRRTLRDMNRRTEKAGPLDVKVLDGALVAHQNHAIALMAWLNSQIDAFPILGSIVGDILLNTLIEKEDDELDPQETILVRLLRFDKKMWKSARANTHQMLMKTVLMNFEQKVVFSKTFLAHYDDIYKEFIDDDHDIDISVVSLTVQFLTVPSIARRLIAEDDAMRTIFTTLMKHTDDFAKGAKGMDEVKRQSVEHQVWELEWETAFNIQLRIQDILGYVIAWAAADRTIHRKLLLQCLDALNLHPPSSLEEPAGATHTVVDVNGESTVVIPFDVLRGAVSIHQPLWRLTAGLFTANEELLRFLLTTDVSCLSEEEASIRQQMRKMASTLYEMPLRAIVLCAQASAQLWRRNGFSLVNQIHNYYSPLCRAEMFDRDLLMMQVGAAIRPPTDFLLHIICRFRLIQWADQSGDGGSKHSTPFGKMEPEETGKIIVILAEEMLHLLIMIVGERYHPGVGKCTYAEQVQREVIHVLCTGPQPFSHIQKRMSHDPMIERISLHDVVNSVANFNKPTSTSAGQFHLKDSLLCEYNPFFYHYSRSDLSQAEQYQQKVRSKLDRKLQACPPPTPCEFEPFFAPARNILKTPCLIKILKIVLDRTGKRSRFSSDRLLHRALYLIGMALHEQTRDPRGFLFTEVAEKEELLRSLESLSGSSEVATHADLLWWTIQKYKEVQLLSMTGKAVEKRKESTENQEGVDDAKAKRAARAAKMREQAMLKMSKMQKSFLKVMETENPSVTEQTAAGGVPSELRGDDDEDFVSKQQDHGFPVCLGPQRSVVESVLPRKVTCILCQEEETLSPSNGKAFVCAAYVQKSLLFAQQGEPETDAKLRDLAPANLLVGIDASTCSHTMHYECFHNLSETLLSRERQRPRQQMVFNQKMVDPEVGEYLCPLCKRLSNTAMPLLPALQLMDIDGFSTARGETAEDFDSWVGRVKTLLDTPPVRQTPTQKPKSHSRKR
;
A
#
# COMPACT_ATOMS: atom_id res chain seq x y z
N MET A 1 -5.06 -0.85 52.06
CA MET A 1 -3.88 0.04 52.07
C MET A 1 -2.56 -0.71 52.26
N GLY A 2 -2.47 -1.78 53.07
CA GLY A 2 -1.19 -2.48 53.34
C GLY A 2 -0.52 -3.20 52.16
N THR A 3 -1.28 -3.80 51.24
CA THR A 3 -0.72 -4.55 50.08
C THR A 3 -0.10 -3.65 49.01
N ALA A 4 -0.70 -2.48 48.75
CA ALA A 4 -0.16 -1.50 47.81
C ALA A 4 1.16 -0.88 48.31
N SER A 5 1.29 -0.65 49.62
CA SER A 5 2.51 -0.11 50.23
C SER A 5 3.69 -1.09 50.19
N VAL A 6 3.44 -2.39 50.34
CA VAL A 6 4.47 -3.44 50.22
C VAL A 6 4.92 -3.60 48.76
N LEU A 7 4.00 -3.59 47.80
CA LEU A 7 4.36 -3.61 46.37
C LEU A 7 5.14 -2.38 45.93
N LEU A 8 4.77 -1.19 46.42
CA LEU A 8 5.52 0.06 46.18
C LEU A 8 6.93 0.02 46.79
N LEU A 9 7.12 -0.66 47.92
CA LEU A 9 8.44 -0.87 48.54
C LEU A 9 9.31 -1.85 47.72
N ILE A 10 8.70 -2.93 47.23
CA ILE A 10 9.34 -3.96 46.40
C ILE A 10 9.74 -3.38 45.03
N LEU A 11 8.87 -2.60 44.39
CA LEU A 11 9.12 -2.01 43.06
C LEU A 11 10.07 -0.80 43.09
N ARG A 12 10.28 -0.16 44.24
CA ARG A 12 11.32 0.87 44.41
C ARG A 12 12.75 0.29 44.40
N HIS A 13 12.92 -1.02 44.58
CA HIS A 13 14.21 -1.67 44.49
C HIS A 13 14.52 -2.00 43.01
N LYS A 14 15.33 -1.17 42.35
CA LYS A 14 15.81 -1.38 40.96
C LYS A 14 16.35 -2.81 40.72
N ALA A 15 16.83 -3.47 41.79
CA ALA A 15 17.33 -4.83 41.82
C ALA A 15 16.35 -5.93 41.35
N LEU A 16 15.03 -5.67 41.28
CA LEU A 16 14.06 -6.65 40.77
C LEU A 16 13.99 -6.72 39.24
N PHE A 17 14.34 -5.62 38.55
CA PHE A 17 14.24 -5.51 37.08
C PHE A 17 15.59 -5.68 36.37
N VAL A 18 16.72 -5.51 37.09
CA VAL A 18 18.06 -5.84 36.58
C VAL A 18 18.22 -7.34 36.22
N PRO A 19 17.69 -8.31 37.01
CA PRO A 19 17.65 -9.73 36.65
C PRO A 19 16.86 -10.02 35.37
N LEU A 20 15.77 -9.28 35.11
CA LEU A 20 14.98 -9.39 33.88
C LEU A 20 15.80 -8.97 32.66
N ALA A 21 16.54 -7.87 32.74
CA ALA A 21 17.43 -7.45 31.67
C ALA A 21 18.62 -8.43 31.48
N GLY A 22 19.24 -8.89 32.57
CA GLY A 22 20.38 -9.80 32.53
C GLY A 22 20.05 -11.23 32.06
N ALA A 23 18.86 -11.75 32.36
CA ALA A 23 18.45 -13.12 32.02
C ALA A 23 18.37 -13.39 30.52
N PHE A 24 17.94 -12.39 29.74
CA PHE A 24 17.78 -12.51 28.28
C PHE A 24 19.01 -12.01 27.49
N CYS A 25 19.99 -11.38 28.16
CA CYS A 25 21.13 -10.73 27.52
C CYS A 25 22.49 -11.45 27.66
N ALA A 26 22.57 -12.52 28.47
CA ALA A 26 23.80 -13.31 28.60
C ALA A 26 24.09 -14.08 27.30
N ASP A 27 25.17 -13.69 26.61
CA ASP A 27 25.63 -14.37 25.40
C ASP A 27 26.22 -15.75 25.73
N SER A 28 25.97 -16.72 24.86
CA SER A 28 26.55 -18.07 24.88
C SER A 28 28.08 -18.10 24.83
N SER A 29 28.72 -16.97 24.49
CA SER A 29 30.17 -16.77 24.48
C SER A 29 30.75 -16.44 25.87
N VAL A 30 29.94 -15.99 26.83
CA VAL A 30 30.36 -15.75 28.21
C VAL A 30 30.34 -17.09 28.97
N THR A 31 31.40 -17.85 28.80
CA THR A 31 31.61 -19.12 29.52
C THR A 31 32.28 -18.94 30.87
N ASP A 32 32.70 -17.73 31.22
CA ASP A 32 33.31 -17.40 32.50
C ASP A 32 33.14 -15.91 32.82
N SER A 33 32.10 -15.55 33.55
CA SER A 33 32.15 -14.45 34.53
C SER A 33 30.98 -14.60 35.51
N SER A 34 31.34 -14.60 36.79
CA SER A 34 30.52 -15.11 37.88
C SER A 34 29.17 -14.40 38.02
N LEU A 35 28.07 -15.16 38.09
CA LEU A 35 26.78 -14.71 38.65
C LEU A 35 26.85 -14.34 40.15
N ARG A 36 28.04 -14.36 40.78
CA ARG A 36 28.25 -14.07 42.20
C ARG A 36 27.73 -12.68 42.63
N PRO A 37 27.95 -11.58 41.89
CA PRO A 37 27.45 -10.27 42.29
C PRO A 37 25.91 -10.21 42.33
N LEU A 38 25.24 -10.90 41.40
CA LEU A 38 23.77 -10.98 41.32
C LEU A 38 23.17 -11.87 42.43
N ILE A 39 23.85 -12.95 42.81
CA ILE A 39 23.44 -13.84 43.91
C ILE A 39 23.66 -13.16 45.28
N GLU A 40 24.74 -12.38 45.43
CA GLU A 40 25.05 -11.65 46.66
C GLU A 40 24.17 -10.39 46.84
N GLN A 41 23.81 -9.68 45.77
CA GLN A 41 22.91 -8.50 45.83
C GLN A 41 21.42 -8.84 45.99
N SER A 42 20.99 -10.04 45.60
CA SER A 42 19.58 -10.47 45.70
C SER A 42 19.19 -10.99 47.09
N GLY A 43 20.15 -11.11 48.03
CA GLY A 43 19.90 -11.58 49.40
C GLY A 43 19.38 -13.02 49.49
N LEU A 44 19.39 -13.76 48.38
CA LEU A 44 18.91 -15.14 48.31
C LEU A 44 20.07 -16.08 48.63
N SER A 45 20.34 -16.29 49.91
CA SER A 45 20.91 -17.57 50.33
C SER A 45 19.90 -18.66 49.96
N ALA A 46 20.33 -19.62 49.13
CA ALA A 46 19.55 -20.79 48.74
C ALA A 46 19.33 -21.71 49.95
N GLU A 47 18.37 -21.35 50.81
CA GLU A 47 17.97 -22.16 51.96
C GLU A 47 16.64 -22.86 51.63
N GLY A 48 16.72 -24.17 51.39
CA GLY A 48 15.57 -25.05 51.37
C GLY A 48 14.89 -25.14 52.74
N ARG A 49 13.60 -25.49 52.70
CA ARG A 49 12.63 -25.67 53.81
C ARG A 49 13.28 -26.06 55.14
N ARG A 50 13.12 -25.19 56.15
CA ARG A 50 13.63 -25.39 57.51
C ARG A 50 12.57 -25.96 58.46
N PRO A 51 12.97 -26.73 59.48
CA PRO A 51 12.13 -27.04 60.65
C PRO A 51 11.56 -25.74 61.24
N GLY A 52 10.23 -25.67 61.43
CA GLY A 52 9.56 -24.49 61.98
C GLY A 52 9.02 -23.45 61.00
N GLN A 53 9.04 -23.71 59.69
CA GLN A 53 8.35 -22.91 58.67
C GLN A 53 7.14 -23.63 58.08
N ILE A 54 6.12 -22.86 57.68
CA ILE A 54 4.93 -23.39 56.98
C ILE A 54 5.31 -23.97 55.60
N CYS A 55 4.67 -25.05 55.19
CA CYS A 55 4.94 -25.76 53.95
C CYS A 55 4.62 -24.91 52.71
N GLY A 56 3.47 -24.22 52.70
CA GLY A 56 3.11 -23.26 51.66
C GLY A 56 3.01 -23.82 50.23
N HIS A 57 2.97 -25.14 50.07
CA HIS A 57 2.88 -25.79 48.75
C HIS A 57 1.56 -25.46 48.07
N VAL A 58 1.61 -24.66 47.00
CA VAL A 58 0.43 -24.26 46.22
C VAL A 58 -0.04 -25.43 45.34
N PHE A 59 -1.29 -25.84 45.51
CA PHE A 59 -1.87 -26.97 44.80
C PHE A 59 -2.15 -26.64 43.34
N LYS A 60 -1.89 -27.60 42.44
CA LYS A 60 -2.31 -27.55 41.04
C LYS A 60 -3.74 -28.06 40.88
N SER A 61 -4.44 -27.59 39.84
CA SER A 61 -5.77 -28.12 39.50
C SER A 61 -5.67 -29.62 39.18
N GLY A 62 -6.44 -30.45 39.88
CA GLY A 62 -6.35 -31.92 39.75
C GLY A 62 -5.48 -32.60 40.82
N GLU A 63 -4.74 -31.85 41.64
CA GLU A 63 -3.85 -32.40 42.67
C GLU A 63 -4.63 -32.86 43.91
N LEU A 64 -4.22 -33.97 44.52
CA LEU A 64 -4.87 -34.54 45.70
C LEU A 64 -4.46 -33.79 46.97
N THR A 65 -5.47 -33.40 47.75
CA THR A 65 -5.36 -32.68 49.02
C THR A 65 -6.04 -33.48 50.14
N TYR A 66 -5.53 -33.33 51.36
CA TYR A 66 -5.92 -34.14 52.51
C TYR A 66 -6.36 -33.24 53.66
N SER A 67 -7.61 -33.37 54.11
CA SER A 67 -8.14 -32.65 55.27
C SER A 67 -8.40 -33.64 56.42
N CYS A 68 -7.74 -33.45 57.57
CA CYS A 68 -8.00 -34.22 58.77
C CYS A 68 -9.32 -33.76 59.42
N LYS A 69 -10.26 -34.66 59.66
CA LYS A 69 -11.54 -34.34 60.33
C LYS A 69 -11.43 -34.27 61.86
N ASP A 70 -10.39 -34.87 62.41
CA ASP A 70 -10.19 -34.94 63.87
C ASP A 70 -9.34 -33.77 64.39
N CYS A 71 -8.49 -33.17 63.55
CA CYS A 71 -7.52 -32.15 63.94
C CYS A 71 -7.63 -30.81 63.21
N ALA A 72 -8.39 -30.69 62.11
CA ALA A 72 -8.55 -29.41 61.44
C ALA A 72 -9.40 -28.45 62.29
N THR A 73 -9.00 -27.18 62.38
CA THR A 73 -9.80 -26.14 63.03
C THR A 73 -11.02 -25.74 62.20
N ASP A 74 -10.95 -25.84 60.87
CA ASP A 74 -12.10 -25.64 59.98
C ASP A 74 -12.08 -26.53 58.71
N ALA A 75 -13.08 -26.36 57.83
CA ALA A 75 -13.23 -27.17 56.63
C ALA A 75 -12.29 -26.79 55.47
N THR A 76 -11.49 -25.75 55.63
CA THR A 76 -10.54 -25.22 54.64
C THR A 76 -9.12 -25.71 54.87
N CYS A 77 -8.80 -26.27 56.04
CA CYS A 77 -7.47 -26.82 56.35
C CYS A 77 -7.12 -28.04 55.48
N VAL A 78 -6.01 -27.95 54.76
CA VAL A 78 -5.59 -28.94 53.75
C VAL A 78 -4.08 -29.17 53.77
N MET A 79 -3.68 -30.44 53.72
CA MET A 79 -2.28 -30.85 53.55
C MET A 79 -2.02 -31.39 52.15
N CYS A 80 -0.81 -31.14 51.63
CA CYS A 80 -0.30 -31.84 50.46
C CYS A 80 -0.01 -33.30 50.79
N HIS A 81 0.07 -34.13 49.75
CA HIS A 81 0.36 -35.56 49.89
C HIS A 81 1.58 -35.84 50.78
N GLU A 82 2.68 -35.12 50.56
CA GLU A 82 3.94 -35.34 51.28
C GLU A 82 3.84 -34.97 52.76
N CYS A 83 3.24 -33.81 53.09
CA CYS A 83 3.04 -33.39 54.47
C CYS A 83 2.07 -34.31 55.22
N PHE A 84 1.00 -34.76 54.56
CA PHE A 84 0.04 -35.68 55.14
C PHE A 84 0.69 -37.01 55.56
N HIS A 85 1.51 -37.62 54.68
CA HIS A 85 2.18 -38.89 54.98
C HIS A 85 3.27 -38.80 56.06
N LEU A 86 3.86 -37.61 56.23
CA LEU A 86 4.87 -37.32 57.24
C LEU A 86 4.28 -36.76 58.54
N SER A 87 2.98 -36.49 58.59
CA SER A 87 2.25 -36.04 59.78
C SER A 87 1.62 -37.21 60.55
N GLU A 88 1.15 -36.94 61.76
CA GLU A 88 0.31 -37.87 62.53
C GLU A 88 -1.10 -38.05 61.95
N HIS A 89 -1.55 -37.14 61.08
CA HIS A 89 -2.92 -37.15 60.54
C HIS A 89 -3.23 -38.32 59.61
N LYS A 90 -2.22 -39.04 59.11
CA LYS A 90 -2.42 -40.28 58.34
C LYS A 90 -3.12 -41.39 59.12
N SER A 91 -3.03 -41.34 60.45
CA SER A 91 -3.69 -42.29 61.36
C SER A 91 -5.06 -41.80 61.87
N HIS A 92 -5.49 -40.60 61.47
CA HIS A 92 -6.77 -40.01 61.89
C HIS A 92 -7.85 -40.22 60.82
N LYS A 93 -9.11 -39.83 61.09
CA LYS A 93 -10.13 -39.74 60.05
C LYS A 93 -9.84 -38.54 59.16
N TYR A 94 -9.60 -38.78 57.88
CA TYR A 94 -9.34 -37.74 56.90
C TYR A 94 -10.24 -37.88 55.68
N LYS A 95 -10.36 -36.79 54.91
CA LYS A 95 -11.08 -36.77 53.63
C LYS A 95 -10.15 -36.27 52.53
N MET A 96 -10.16 -36.97 51.40
CA MET A 96 -9.38 -36.61 50.22
C MET A 96 -10.24 -35.80 49.25
N HIS A 97 -9.65 -34.73 48.72
CA HIS A 97 -10.28 -33.84 47.76
C HIS A 97 -9.30 -33.55 46.60
N THR A 98 -9.86 -33.30 45.42
CA THR A 98 -9.10 -32.82 44.27
C THR A 98 -9.13 -31.29 44.25
N SER A 99 -7.97 -30.65 44.27
CA SER A 99 -7.86 -29.19 44.27
C SER A 99 -8.32 -28.60 42.94
N SER A 100 -9.00 -27.45 42.99
CA SER A 100 -9.29 -26.59 41.83
C SER A 100 -8.11 -25.70 41.41
N GLY A 101 -6.97 -25.80 42.12
CA GLY A 101 -5.75 -25.04 41.84
C GLY A 101 -5.63 -23.69 42.56
N ALA A 102 -6.46 -23.43 43.58
CA ALA A 102 -6.57 -22.12 44.23
C ALA A 102 -6.27 -22.13 45.76
N GLY A 103 -5.48 -23.08 46.26
CA GLY A 103 -5.13 -23.18 47.69
C GLY A 103 -3.69 -23.66 47.91
N TYR A 104 -3.19 -23.59 49.15
CA TYR A 104 -1.85 -24.05 49.53
C TYR A 104 -1.88 -24.94 50.79
N CYS A 105 -0.78 -25.64 51.05
CA CYS A 105 -0.68 -26.57 52.19
C CYS A 105 -0.47 -25.84 53.53
N ASP A 106 -1.33 -26.13 54.50
CA ASP A 106 -1.35 -25.53 55.84
C ASP A 106 -0.45 -26.24 56.87
N CYS A 107 0.47 -27.10 56.42
CA CYS A 107 1.37 -27.81 57.31
C CYS A 107 2.41 -26.83 57.89
N GLY A 108 2.55 -26.80 59.21
CA GLY A 108 3.38 -25.85 59.95
C GLY A 108 2.62 -24.64 60.49
N ASP A 109 1.34 -24.46 60.15
CA ASP A 109 0.48 -23.38 60.65
C ASP A 109 -0.20 -23.81 61.96
N GLU A 110 0.19 -23.20 63.08
CA GLU A 110 -0.32 -23.52 64.43
C GLU A 110 -1.82 -23.20 64.59
N ASP A 111 -2.39 -22.31 63.75
CA ASP A 111 -3.81 -21.91 63.83
C ASP A 111 -4.73 -22.82 62.98
N ALA A 112 -4.16 -23.57 62.03
CA ALA A 112 -4.90 -24.46 61.13
C ALA A 112 -5.19 -25.86 61.72
N TRP A 113 -4.55 -26.23 62.83
CA TRP A 113 -4.67 -27.57 63.41
C TRP A 113 -4.73 -27.55 64.95
N THR A 114 -5.66 -28.28 65.54
CA THR A 114 -5.83 -28.38 67.00
C THR A 114 -4.76 -29.25 67.68
N SER A 115 -4.13 -30.17 66.93
CA SER A 115 -2.95 -30.95 67.32
C SER A 115 -2.18 -31.34 66.05
N GLY A 116 -0.88 -31.66 66.15
CA GLY A 116 -0.11 -32.16 65.00
C GLY A 116 0.13 -31.12 63.89
N TYR A 117 0.19 -29.83 64.25
CA TYR A 117 0.21 -28.70 63.31
C TYR A 117 1.31 -28.73 62.26
N ALA A 118 2.38 -29.50 62.46
CA ALA A 118 3.46 -29.67 61.51
C ALA A 118 3.78 -31.16 61.30
N CYS A 119 4.19 -31.52 60.08
CA CYS A 119 4.78 -32.83 59.82
C CYS A 119 6.22 -32.89 60.36
N LYS A 120 6.81 -34.09 60.41
CA LYS A 120 8.18 -34.31 60.92
C LYS A 120 9.25 -33.43 60.27
N THR A 121 9.02 -32.92 59.07
CA THR A 121 9.94 -32.03 58.34
C THR A 121 9.76 -30.55 58.70
N HIS A 122 8.58 -30.15 59.18
CA HIS A 122 8.23 -28.75 59.49
C HIS A 122 8.08 -28.49 61.00
N GLU A 123 8.24 -29.52 61.85
CA GLU A 123 8.20 -29.41 63.31
C GLU A 123 9.45 -28.69 63.84
N LYS A 124 9.32 -27.76 64.80
CA LYS A 124 10.44 -26.98 65.35
C LYS A 124 11.36 -27.89 66.18
N ASN A 125 12.60 -28.11 65.75
CA ASN A 125 13.61 -28.82 66.56
C ASN A 125 13.94 -28.00 67.82
N LYS A 126 13.72 -28.58 69.00
CA LYS A 126 14.28 -28.09 70.26
C LYS A 126 15.61 -28.82 70.46
N GLU A 127 16.70 -28.04 70.49
CA GLU A 127 18.10 -28.37 70.85
C GLU A 127 19.11 -28.17 69.70
N GLU A 128 19.98 -27.15 69.85
CA GLU A 128 21.27 -27.04 69.17
C GLU A 128 22.29 -27.98 69.84
N PRO A 129 23.22 -28.61 69.08
CA PRO A 129 24.59 -28.07 69.10
C PRO A 129 25.45 -28.26 67.83
N SER A 130 26.42 -27.34 67.70
CA SER A 130 27.78 -27.39 67.14
C SER A 130 28.15 -28.26 65.93
N ALA A 131 28.55 -27.55 64.86
CA ALA A 131 29.67 -27.79 63.94
C ALA A 131 30.35 -29.19 63.91
N THR A 132 30.12 -29.92 62.80
CA THR A 132 31.14 -30.75 62.12
C THR A 132 30.74 -31.03 60.66
N GLU A 133 31.71 -30.76 59.77
CA GLU A 133 31.95 -31.21 58.39
C GLU A 133 30.78 -31.56 57.44
N LYS A 134 30.68 -30.77 56.37
CA LYS A 134 29.78 -30.93 55.21
C LYS A 134 30.16 -32.17 54.37
N PRO A 135 29.20 -33.02 53.97
CA PRO A 135 29.25 -33.69 52.69
C PRO A 135 28.67 -32.75 51.62
N GLU A 136 29.46 -32.46 50.57
CA GLU A 136 28.99 -31.76 49.38
C GLU A 136 27.85 -32.55 48.71
N VAL A 137 26.67 -31.93 48.61
CA VAL A 137 25.63 -32.34 47.67
C VAL A 137 25.29 -31.12 46.82
N THR A 138 25.95 -31.04 45.67
CA THR A 138 25.64 -30.17 44.55
C THR A 138 24.28 -30.58 43.94
N SER A 139 23.27 -29.70 43.93
CA SER A 139 22.00 -30.00 43.25
C SER A 139 21.39 -28.84 42.45
N VAL A 140 22.23 -28.05 41.78
CA VAL A 140 21.85 -27.46 40.48
C VAL A 140 22.56 -28.31 39.43
N ALA A 141 21.82 -28.89 38.49
CA ALA A 141 22.46 -29.63 37.40
C ALA A 141 23.39 -28.67 36.64
N PRO A 142 24.65 -29.04 36.36
CA PRO A 142 25.64 -28.07 35.94
C PRO A 142 25.36 -27.54 34.52
N TYR A 143 24.76 -28.36 33.64
CA TYR A 143 24.45 -27.97 32.26
C TYR A 143 23.13 -28.56 31.76
N VAL A 144 22.52 -27.85 30.80
CA VAL A 144 21.26 -28.19 30.14
C VAL A 144 21.42 -28.07 28.63
N THR A 145 21.10 -29.13 27.88
CA THR A 145 20.93 -29.07 26.43
C THR A 145 19.52 -28.59 26.11
N VAL A 146 19.42 -27.46 25.41
CA VAL A 146 18.17 -26.82 25.02
C VAL A 146 18.04 -26.86 23.50
N LEU A 147 16.90 -27.38 23.03
CA LEU A 147 16.49 -27.37 21.64
C LEU A 147 15.64 -26.10 21.40
N TYR A 148 15.98 -25.31 20.40
CA TYR A 148 15.27 -24.09 20.02
C TYR A 148 14.38 -24.35 18.81
N ASN A 149 13.27 -23.61 18.71
CA ASN A 149 12.49 -23.57 17.49
C ASN A 149 13.23 -22.70 16.47
N ASP A 150 13.52 -23.26 15.30
CA ASP A 150 14.17 -22.55 14.20
C ASP A 150 13.20 -22.21 13.08
N GLU A 151 11.88 -22.44 13.28
CA GLU A 151 10.77 -22.18 12.35
C GLU A 151 10.96 -22.77 10.93
N THR A 152 11.95 -23.66 10.76
CA THR A 152 12.39 -24.16 9.45
C THR A 152 12.30 -25.67 9.37
N HIS A 153 12.59 -26.42 10.44
CA HIS A 153 12.48 -27.87 10.41
C HIS A 153 11.05 -28.36 10.64
N THR A 154 10.66 -29.44 9.95
CA THR A 154 9.33 -30.04 10.14
C THR A 154 9.24 -30.78 11.47
N TYR A 155 8.02 -30.86 12.04
CA TYR A 155 7.73 -31.67 13.22
C TYR A 155 8.25 -33.10 13.11
N GLU A 156 8.14 -33.71 11.92
CA GLU A 156 8.59 -35.10 11.71
C GLU A 156 10.11 -35.23 11.83
N THR A 157 10.87 -34.26 11.31
CA THR A 157 12.32 -34.20 11.46
C THR A 157 12.73 -34.09 12.93
N VAL A 158 12.07 -33.19 13.68
CA VAL A 158 12.33 -32.96 15.11
C VAL A 158 12.01 -34.21 15.94
N ILE A 159 10.83 -34.81 15.74
CA ILE A 159 10.38 -36.00 16.47
C ILE A 159 11.37 -37.16 16.27
N ARG A 160 11.78 -37.43 15.02
CA ARG A 160 12.75 -38.50 14.72
C ARG A 160 14.10 -38.27 15.39
N ALA A 161 14.59 -37.02 15.42
CA ALA A 161 15.84 -36.69 16.09
C ALA A 161 15.75 -36.94 17.61
N LEU A 162 14.63 -36.58 18.24
CA LEU A 162 14.40 -36.80 19.67
C LEU A 162 14.26 -38.28 20.05
N GLU A 163 13.53 -39.07 19.26
CA GLU A 163 13.37 -40.51 19.48
C GLU A 163 14.72 -41.24 19.47
N MET A 164 15.60 -40.88 18.54
CA MET A 164 16.88 -41.57 18.34
C MET A 164 17.95 -41.24 19.39
N PHE A 165 18.01 -39.99 19.89
CA PHE A 165 19.16 -39.52 20.68
C PHE A 165 18.82 -39.11 22.11
N ILE A 166 17.55 -38.79 22.40
CA ILE A 166 17.08 -38.51 23.76
C ILE A 166 16.53 -39.79 24.43
N ASN A 167 16.40 -40.88 23.66
CA ASN A 167 15.91 -42.18 24.13
C ASN A 167 14.50 -42.05 24.74
N CYS A 168 13.66 -41.24 24.09
CA CYS A 168 12.29 -40.94 24.49
C CYS A 168 11.28 -41.63 23.57
N THR A 169 10.06 -41.85 24.04
CA THR A 169 8.99 -42.44 23.22
C THR A 169 8.48 -41.43 22.18
N LYS A 170 7.83 -41.92 21.11
CA LYS A 170 7.20 -41.04 20.11
C LYS A 170 6.27 -39.98 20.70
N ASP A 171 5.49 -40.35 21.72
CA ASP A 171 4.58 -39.44 22.41
C ASP A 171 5.33 -38.36 23.21
N GLN A 172 6.45 -38.73 23.84
CA GLN A 172 7.33 -37.78 24.54
C GLN A 172 8.03 -36.84 23.56
N ALA A 173 8.54 -37.37 22.44
CA ALA A 173 9.15 -36.57 21.37
C ALA A 173 8.14 -35.60 20.75
N MET A 174 6.89 -36.05 20.52
CA MET A 174 5.80 -35.20 20.05
C MET A 174 5.46 -34.09 21.04
N LEU A 175 5.38 -34.41 22.35
CA LEU A 175 5.16 -33.40 23.39
C LEU A 175 6.28 -32.37 23.44
N ILE A 176 7.55 -32.80 23.35
CA ILE A 176 8.71 -31.89 23.32
C ILE A 176 8.65 -31.01 22.07
N ALA A 177 8.37 -31.57 20.89
CA ALA A 177 8.21 -30.80 19.66
C ALA A 177 7.07 -29.77 19.75
N THR A 178 5.93 -30.13 20.35
CA THR A 178 4.83 -29.20 20.62
C THR A 178 5.22 -28.09 21.59
N ILE A 179 6.00 -28.39 22.63
CA ILE A 179 6.50 -27.37 23.57
C ILE A 179 7.49 -26.44 22.86
N VAL A 180 8.38 -26.99 22.03
CA VAL A 180 9.33 -26.18 21.24
C VAL A 180 8.57 -25.23 20.30
N ASP A 181 7.55 -25.69 19.59
CA ASP A 181 6.73 -24.83 18.72
C ASP A 181 5.94 -23.76 19.49
N ARG A 182 5.32 -24.16 20.61
CA ARG A 182 4.47 -23.27 21.42
C ARG A 182 5.30 -22.24 22.20
N GLU A 183 6.33 -22.70 22.89
CA GLU A 183 7.12 -21.89 23.80
C GLU A 183 8.36 -21.31 23.13
N GLY A 184 8.84 -21.89 22.03
CA GLY A 184 10.04 -21.47 21.28
C GLY A 184 11.31 -22.24 21.66
N ARG A 185 11.29 -23.03 22.75
CA ARG A 185 12.41 -23.89 23.16
C ARG A 185 11.98 -24.96 24.17
N SER A 186 12.78 -26.00 24.33
CA SER A 186 12.58 -27.00 25.39
C SER A 186 13.91 -27.63 25.84
N ALA A 187 14.01 -27.99 27.11
CA ALA A 187 15.14 -28.74 27.64
C ALA A 187 15.04 -30.21 27.23
N VAL A 188 16.05 -30.71 26.53
CA VAL A 188 16.08 -32.11 26.03
C VAL A 188 17.02 -33.00 26.83
N LYS A 189 18.03 -32.42 27.49
CA LYS A 189 18.92 -33.15 28.40
C LYS A 189 19.39 -32.23 29.53
N VAL A 190 19.50 -32.80 30.73
CA VAL A 190 20.06 -32.16 31.92
C VAL A 190 21.14 -33.09 32.48
N GLY A 191 22.33 -32.58 32.77
CA GLY A 191 23.43 -33.41 33.26
C GLY A 191 24.81 -32.76 33.21
N ALA A 192 25.86 -33.58 33.18
CA ALA A 192 27.23 -33.11 33.02
C ALA A 192 27.45 -32.45 31.65
N LYS A 193 28.38 -31.48 31.56
CA LYS A 193 28.68 -30.75 30.32
C LYS A 193 28.96 -31.68 29.14
N GLN A 194 29.77 -32.73 29.39
CA GLN A 194 30.17 -33.70 28.37
C GLN A 194 28.97 -34.48 27.81
N ASP A 195 28.02 -34.88 28.66
CA ASP A 195 26.82 -35.57 28.23
C ASP A 195 25.89 -34.65 27.43
N CYS A 196 25.76 -33.40 27.86
CA CYS A 196 24.94 -32.38 27.19
C CYS A 196 25.51 -32.02 25.81
N GLU A 197 26.83 -31.86 25.69
CA GLU A 197 27.53 -31.60 24.43
C GLU A 197 27.50 -32.80 23.48
N ARG A 198 27.55 -34.02 24.01
CA ARG A 198 27.34 -35.24 23.21
C ARG A 198 25.96 -35.26 22.57
N VAL A 199 24.91 -35.01 23.37
CA VAL A 199 23.52 -34.96 22.88
C VAL A 199 23.34 -33.87 21.81
N LYS A 200 23.89 -32.67 22.03
CA LYS A 200 23.90 -31.60 21.02
C LYS A 200 24.57 -32.04 19.73
N SER A 201 25.78 -32.58 19.82
CA SER A 201 26.57 -33.02 18.65
C SER A 201 25.86 -34.11 17.86
N ASP A 202 25.18 -35.05 18.53
CA ASP A 202 24.49 -36.15 17.87
C ASP A 202 23.22 -35.69 17.14
N ILE A 203 22.45 -34.77 17.74
CA ILE A 203 21.31 -34.13 17.07
C ILE A 203 21.81 -33.37 15.83
N GLN A 204 22.80 -32.49 15.99
CA GLN A 204 23.30 -31.64 14.91
C GLN A 204 23.91 -32.45 13.75
N ARG A 205 24.72 -33.48 14.05
CA ARG A 205 25.37 -34.30 13.01
C ARG A 205 24.37 -34.99 12.08
N ARG A 206 23.21 -35.40 12.61
CA ARG A 206 22.20 -36.15 11.85
C ARG A 206 21.23 -35.27 11.10
N THR A 207 20.93 -34.08 11.59
CA THR A 207 20.09 -33.10 10.90
C THR A 207 20.88 -32.21 9.93
N LEU A 208 22.22 -32.31 9.92
CA LEU A 208 23.11 -31.50 9.06
C LEU A 208 22.78 -31.54 7.57
N ARG A 209 22.16 -32.63 7.09
CA ARG A 209 21.81 -32.85 5.68
C ARG A 209 20.32 -32.64 5.39
N ASP A 210 19.52 -32.29 6.38
CA ASP A 210 18.11 -32.03 6.16
C ASP A 210 17.98 -30.69 5.41
N MET A 211 17.29 -30.76 4.27
CA MET A 211 17.03 -29.59 3.42
C MET A 211 15.59 -29.16 3.61
N ASN A 212 15.39 -27.90 4.00
CA ASN A 212 14.07 -27.30 3.89
C ASN A 212 13.81 -26.88 2.43
N ARG A 213 12.85 -27.55 1.77
CA ARG A 213 12.45 -27.23 0.39
C ARG A 213 11.74 -25.89 0.23
N ARG A 214 11.28 -25.25 1.32
CA ARG A 214 10.57 -23.96 1.31
C ARG A 214 11.47 -22.74 1.53
N THR A 215 12.58 -22.89 2.25
CA THR A 215 13.48 -21.76 2.58
C THR A 215 14.87 -21.93 2.00
N GLU A 216 15.15 -23.04 1.31
CA GLU A 216 16.47 -23.47 0.80
C GLU A 216 17.61 -23.47 1.86
N LYS A 217 17.27 -23.24 3.13
CA LYS A 217 18.19 -23.25 4.27
C LYS A 217 18.55 -24.70 4.56
N ALA A 218 19.84 -25.03 4.46
CA ALA A 218 20.41 -26.31 4.83
C ALA A 218 21.23 -26.15 6.11
N GLY A 219 20.96 -26.97 7.12
CA GLY A 219 21.67 -26.86 8.39
C GLY A 219 21.10 -27.79 9.46
N PRO A 220 21.83 -27.96 10.58
CA PRO A 220 21.35 -28.75 11.70
C PRO A 220 20.28 -27.99 12.51
N LEU A 221 19.49 -28.73 13.30
CA LEU A 221 18.60 -28.13 14.31
C LEU A 221 19.39 -27.23 15.29
N ASP A 222 18.79 -26.11 15.71
CA ASP A 222 19.41 -25.21 16.70
C ASP A 222 19.36 -25.82 18.12
N VAL A 223 20.53 -26.24 18.60
CA VAL A 223 20.70 -26.87 19.91
C VAL A 223 21.88 -26.25 20.63
N LYS A 224 21.66 -25.79 21.86
CA LYS A 224 22.68 -25.13 22.69
C LYS A 224 22.81 -25.82 24.05
N VAL A 225 24.02 -25.81 24.60
CA VAL A 225 24.29 -26.28 25.96
C VAL A 225 24.52 -25.05 26.82
N LEU A 226 23.72 -24.90 27.87
CA LEU A 226 23.71 -23.73 28.75
C LEU A 226 23.97 -24.16 30.20
N ASP A 227 24.49 -23.24 31.02
CA ASP A 227 24.61 -23.43 32.45
C ASP A 227 23.20 -23.58 33.08
N GLY A 228 23.03 -24.56 33.97
CA GLY A 228 21.74 -24.79 34.63
C GLY A 228 21.24 -23.60 35.45
N ALA A 229 22.15 -22.82 36.05
CA ALA A 229 21.81 -21.60 36.78
C ALA A 229 21.28 -20.51 35.83
N LEU A 230 21.85 -20.38 34.62
CA LEU A 230 21.37 -19.45 33.61
C LEU A 230 19.96 -19.82 33.13
N VAL A 231 19.70 -21.11 32.86
CA VAL A 231 18.37 -21.57 32.44
C VAL A 231 17.34 -21.37 33.56
N ALA A 232 17.72 -21.64 34.81
CA ALA A 232 16.86 -21.39 35.96
C ALA A 232 16.52 -19.90 36.11
N HIS A 233 17.51 -19.02 35.93
CA HIS A 233 17.33 -17.57 35.96
C HIS A 233 16.40 -17.08 34.84
N GLN A 234 16.56 -17.61 33.63
CA GLN A 234 15.68 -17.33 32.49
C GLN A 234 14.23 -17.75 32.73
N ASN A 235 14.01 -18.94 33.31
CA ASN A 235 12.67 -19.42 33.61
C ASN A 235 12.03 -18.60 34.74
N HIS A 236 12.82 -18.19 35.74
CA HIS A 236 12.36 -17.29 36.79
C HIS A 236 11.94 -15.93 36.23
N ALA A 237 12.74 -15.36 35.32
CA ALA A 237 12.43 -14.09 34.66
C ALA A 237 11.11 -14.14 33.89
N ILE A 238 10.84 -15.22 33.14
CA ILE A 238 9.54 -15.39 32.47
C ILE A 238 8.39 -15.50 33.48
N ALA A 239 8.55 -16.32 34.52
CA ALA A 239 7.51 -16.48 35.53
C ALA A 239 7.21 -15.15 36.25
N LEU A 240 8.24 -14.34 36.52
CA LEU A 240 8.11 -13.01 37.09
C LEU A 240 7.36 -12.06 36.15
N MET A 241 7.68 -12.03 34.85
CA MET A 241 6.93 -11.21 33.87
C MET A 241 5.46 -11.64 33.78
N ALA A 242 5.19 -12.93 33.71
CA ALA A 242 3.82 -13.45 33.66
C ALA A 242 3.04 -13.07 34.93
N TRP A 243 3.68 -13.17 36.10
CA TRP A 243 3.09 -12.73 37.36
C TRP A 243 2.84 -11.22 37.38
N LEU A 244 3.82 -10.39 36.99
CA LEU A 244 3.68 -8.93 36.88
C LEU A 244 2.53 -8.56 35.94
N ASN A 245 2.43 -9.20 34.78
CA ASN A 245 1.35 -9.00 33.82
C ASN A 245 -0.04 -9.31 34.39
N SER A 246 -0.14 -10.29 35.29
CA SER A 246 -1.38 -10.59 36.02
C SER A 246 -1.66 -9.59 37.15
N GLN A 247 -0.61 -9.09 37.83
CA GLN A 247 -0.78 -8.10 38.89
C GLN A 247 -1.17 -6.72 38.35
N ILE A 248 -0.69 -6.33 37.17
CA ILE A 248 -1.06 -5.06 36.52
C ILE A 248 -2.56 -5.04 36.22
N ASP A 249 -3.16 -6.16 35.82
CA ASP A 249 -4.61 -6.27 35.60
C ASP A 249 -5.40 -6.02 36.89
N ALA A 250 -4.89 -6.51 38.02
CA ALA A 250 -5.48 -6.30 39.34
C ALA A 250 -5.23 -4.88 39.90
N PHE A 251 -4.08 -4.28 39.58
CA PHE A 251 -3.66 -2.97 40.10
C PHE A 251 -3.04 -2.11 38.98
N PRO A 252 -3.86 -1.37 38.21
CA PRO A 252 -3.40 -0.62 37.04
C PRO A 252 -2.30 0.41 37.30
N ILE A 253 -2.22 0.96 38.51
CA ILE A 253 -1.17 1.93 38.92
C ILE A 253 0.23 1.31 38.80
N LEU A 254 0.36 -0.01 39.03
CA LEU A 254 1.61 -0.72 38.86
C LEU A 254 2.13 -0.61 37.42
N GLY A 255 1.23 -0.55 36.44
CA GLY A 255 1.60 -0.40 35.04
C GLY A 255 2.42 0.87 34.78
N SER A 256 2.04 1.99 35.39
CA SER A 256 2.77 3.26 35.27
C SER A 256 4.12 3.23 35.99
N ILE A 257 4.21 2.59 37.15
CA ILE A 257 5.48 2.45 37.91
C ILE A 257 6.46 1.56 37.14
N VAL A 258 5.99 0.40 36.67
CA VAL A 258 6.81 -0.51 35.87
C VAL A 258 7.26 0.18 34.57
N GLY A 259 6.36 0.91 33.91
CA GLY A 259 6.71 1.68 32.71
C GLY A 259 7.80 2.73 32.96
N ASP A 260 7.73 3.44 34.08
CA ASP A 260 8.75 4.41 34.49
C ASP A 260 10.11 3.74 34.73
N ILE A 261 10.12 2.59 35.40
CA ILE A 261 11.34 1.81 35.65
C ILE A 261 11.97 1.35 34.32
N LEU A 262 11.16 0.82 33.39
CA LEU A 262 11.63 0.35 32.09
C LEU A 262 12.25 1.48 31.26
N LEU A 263 11.62 2.66 31.29
CA LEU A 263 12.06 3.84 30.52
C LEU A 263 13.30 4.51 31.11
N ASN A 264 13.42 4.58 32.44
CA ASN A 264 14.39 5.47 33.10
C ASN A 264 15.53 4.75 33.84
N THR A 265 15.47 3.43 34.02
CA THR A 265 16.53 2.68 34.71
C THR A 265 17.66 2.32 33.74
N LEU A 266 18.85 2.85 34.00
CA LEU A 266 20.09 2.52 33.27
C LEU A 266 20.65 1.16 33.70
N ILE A 267 21.25 0.45 32.76
CA ILE A 267 21.99 -0.80 33.01
C ILE A 267 23.46 -0.44 33.22
N GLU A 268 24.04 -0.85 34.35
CA GLU A 268 25.48 -0.72 34.64
C GLU A 268 26.27 -1.70 33.75
N LYS A 269 27.29 -1.23 33.02
CA LYS A 269 28.13 -2.03 32.11
C LYS A 269 29.48 -2.36 32.76
N GLU A 270 30.04 -3.54 32.44
CA GLU A 270 31.38 -3.99 32.91
C GLU A 270 32.55 -3.65 31.95
N ASP A 271 32.33 -3.19 30.71
CA ASP A 271 33.41 -2.90 29.73
C ASP A 271 33.27 -1.55 29.00
N ASP A 272 34.43 -0.93 28.73
CA ASP A 272 34.68 0.51 28.47
C ASP A 272 34.48 1.03 27.00
N GLU A 273 33.98 0.23 26.05
CA GLU A 273 34.11 0.61 24.61
C GLU A 273 32.84 0.97 23.80
N LEU A 274 31.61 0.98 24.32
CA LEU A 274 30.42 1.38 23.52
C LEU A 274 29.30 2.10 24.31
N ASP A 275 28.88 3.25 23.78
CA ASP A 275 27.75 4.19 24.06
C ASP A 275 27.21 4.33 25.51
N PRO A 276 27.23 5.53 26.15
CA PRO A 276 27.24 5.65 27.62
C PRO A 276 25.91 5.59 28.40
N GLN A 277 24.72 5.39 27.82
CA GLN A 277 23.45 5.36 28.59
C GLN A 277 22.36 4.44 28.01
N GLU A 278 22.41 3.13 28.30
CA GLU A 278 21.37 2.17 27.85
C GLU A 278 20.36 1.87 28.97
N THR A 279 19.06 2.04 28.68
CA THR A 279 17.97 1.73 29.61
C THR A 279 17.50 0.29 29.46
N ILE A 280 16.76 -0.23 30.45
CA ILE A 280 16.16 -1.57 30.39
C ILE A 280 15.30 -1.74 29.14
N LEU A 281 14.50 -0.72 28.79
CA LEU A 281 13.70 -0.74 27.56
C LEU A 281 14.56 -0.88 26.30
N VAL A 282 15.59 -0.04 26.13
CA VAL A 282 16.45 -0.08 24.93
C VAL A 282 17.08 -1.46 24.78
N ARG A 283 17.54 -2.05 25.88
CA ARG A 283 18.11 -3.38 25.89
C ARG A 283 17.10 -4.44 25.45
N LEU A 284 15.86 -4.40 25.95
CA LEU A 284 14.78 -5.32 25.52
C LEU A 284 14.47 -5.19 24.03
N LEU A 285 14.44 -3.96 23.48
CA LEU A 285 14.19 -3.73 22.05
C LEU A 285 15.32 -4.29 21.17
N ARG A 286 16.59 -4.12 21.56
CA ARG A 286 17.76 -4.60 20.79
C ARG A 286 17.99 -6.12 20.89
N PHE A 287 17.52 -6.75 21.96
CA PHE A 287 17.64 -8.19 22.17
C PHE A 287 16.40 -8.97 21.73
N ASP A 288 15.38 -8.33 21.15
CA ASP A 288 14.13 -8.97 20.72
C ASP A 288 14.38 -10.22 19.88
N LYS A 289 15.17 -10.08 18.81
CA LYS A 289 15.54 -11.19 17.92
C LYS A 289 16.15 -12.40 18.66
N LYS A 290 16.97 -12.13 19.69
CA LYS A 290 17.70 -13.17 20.44
C LYS A 290 16.81 -13.91 21.44
N MET A 291 15.63 -13.36 21.75
CA MET A 291 14.66 -13.99 22.65
C MET A 291 13.85 -15.06 21.92
N TRP A 292 13.52 -16.14 22.63
CA TRP A 292 12.62 -17.18 22.13
C TRP A 292 11.15 -16.75 22.23
N LYS A 293 10.28 -17.40 21.47
CA LYS A 293 8.85 -17.08 21.30
C LYS A 293 8.10 -16.69 22.60
N SER A 294 8.17 -17.50 23.65
CA SER A 294 7.50 -17.20 24.93
C SER A 294 8.06 -15.97 25.65
N ALA A 295 9.37 -15.74 25.60
CA ALA A 295 9.99 -14.55 26.19
C ALA A 295 9.54 -13.26 25.47
N ARG A 296 9.49 -13.29 24.13
CA ARG A 296 8.98 -12.18 23.31
C ARG A 296 7.51 -11.90 23.60
N ALA A 297 6.67 -12.93 23.61
CA ALA A 297 5.24 -12.78 23.90
C ALA A 297 4.98 -12.13 25.27
N ASN A 298 5.72 -12.53 26.32
CA ASN A 298 5.61 -11.94 27.65
C ASN A 298 6.11 -10.49 27.69
N THR A 299 7.21 -10.19 26.99
CA THR A 299 7.77 -8.83 26.88
C THR A 299 6.80 -7.90 26.15
N HIS A 300 6.26 -8.35 25.02
CA HIS A 300 5.27 -7.62 24.23
C HIS A 300 4.00 -7.33 25.06
N GLN A 301 3.48 -8.33 25.79
CA GLN A 301 2.36 -8.13 26.71
C GLN A 301 2.68 -7.14 27.83
N MET A 302 3.88 -7.20 28.39
CA MET A 302 4.32 -6.26 29.44
C MET A 302 4.36 -4.83 28.90
N LEU A 303 4.97 -4.60 27.74
CA LEU A 303 5.01 -3.27 27.10
C LEU A 303 3.59 -2.74 26.79
N MET A 304 2.71 -3.60 26.30
CA MET A 304 1.31 -3.27 26.02
C MET A 304 0.55 -2.86 27.27
N LYS A 305 0.73 -3.54 28.40
CA LYS A 305 0.01 -3.27 29.66
C LYS A 305 0.62 -2.15 30.50
N THR A 306 1.85 -1.75 30.22
CA THR A 306 2.60 -0.76 31.00
C THR A 306 2.76 0.55 30.22
N VAL A 307 3.90 0.70 29.54
CA VAL A 307 4.36 1.90 28.84
C VAL A 307 3.34 2.36 27.78
N LEU A 308 2.70 1.43 27.08
CA LEU A 308 1.75 1.74 26.00
C LEU A 308 0.32 2.02 26.48
N MET A 309 0.01 1.86 27.77
CA MET A 309 -1.29 2.29 28.33
C MET A 309 -1.28 3.75 28.79
N ASN A 310 -0.11 4.28 29.16
CA ASN A 310 0.04 5.67 29.59
C ASN A 310 0.50 6.54 28.41
N PHE A 311 -0.22 7.63 28.12
CA PHE A 311 0.06 8.48 26.97
C PHE A 311 1.45 9.16 27.03
N GLU A 312 1.86 9.67 28.18
CA GLU A 312 3.15 10.35 28.33
C GLU A 312 4.31 9.36 28.18
N GLN A 313 4.20 8.21 28.83
CA GLN A 313 5.20 7.13 28.72
C GLN A 313 5.26 6.55 27.30
N LYS A 314 4.10 6.43 26.62
CA LYS A 314 4.02 6.03 25.22
C LYS A 314 4.77 7.00 24.31
N VAL A 315 4.64 8.31 24.52
CA VAL A 315 5.41 9.30 23.75
C VAL A 315 6.91 9.11 23.96
N VAL A 316 7.37 8.93 25.20
CA VAL A 316 8.80 8.68 25.49
C VAL A 316 9.26 7.38 24.83
N PHE A 317 8.49 6.30 24.94
CA PHE A 317 8.76 5.04 24.26
C PHE A 317 8.89 5.21 22.75
N SER A 318 7.98 5.95 22.12
CA SER A 318 8.02 6.17 20.67
C SER A 318 9.26 6.93 20.23
N LYS A 319 9.69 7.93 21.01
CA LYS A 319 10.95 8.66 20.76
C LYS A 319 12.16 7.74 20.91
N THR A 320 12.22 6.95 21.99
CA THR A 320 13.30 5.99 22.22
C THR A 320 13.35 4.90 21.14
N PHE A 321 12.20 4.38 20.72
CA PHE A 321 12.11 3.41 19.63
C PHE A 321 12.64 4.01 18.32
N LEU A 322 12.25 5.24 17.99
CA LEU A 322 12.75 5.93 16.78
C LEU A 322 14.27 6.18 16.84
N ALA A 323 14.82 6.53 18.00
CA ALA A 323 16.26 6.72 18.16
C ALA A 323 17.08 5.44 17.84
N HIS A 324 16.49 4.26 18.04
CA HIS A 324 17.10 2.97 17.75
C HIS A 324 16.46 2.24 16.55
N TYR A 325 15.73 2.97 15.70
CA TYR A 325 14.93 2.39 14.61
C TYR A 325 15.78 1.55 13.64
N ASP A 326 16.97 2.06 13.28
CA ASP A 326 17.89 1.39 12.35
C ASP A 326 18.37 0.03 12.87
N ASP A 327 18.78 -0.03 14.14
CA ASP A 327 19.24 -1.26 14.77
C ASP A 327 18.10 -2.28 14.94
N ILE A 328 16.91 -1.82 15.36
CA ILE A 328 15.74 -2.67 15.56
C ILE A 328 15.31 -3.30 14.22
N TYR A 329 15.23 -2.50 13.15
CA TYR A 329 14.82 -3.00 11.84
C TYR A 329 15.89 -3.88 11.20
N LYS A 330 17.18 -3.59 11.42
CA LYS A 330 18.26 -4.49 10.99
C LYS A 330 18.11 -5.88 11.62
N GLU A 331 17.94 -5.95 12.93
CA GLU A 331 17.73 -7.22 13.63
C GLU A 331 16.44 -7.92 13.17
N PHE A 332 15.36 -7.16 12.95
CA PHE A 332 14.09 -7.67 12.44
C PHE A 332 14.17 -8.24 11.02
N ILE A 333 14.91 -7.61 10.10
CA ILE A 333 15.08 -8.11 8.73
C ILE A 333 15.81 -9.46 8.74
N ASP A 334 16.76 -9.63 9.65
CA ASP A 334 17.51 -10.87 9.82
C ASP A 334 16.79 -11.89 10.75
N ASP A 335 15.56 -11.62 11.20
CA ASP A 335 14.76 -12.43 12.12
C ASP A 335 13.88 -13.44 11.36
N ASP A 336 13.93 -14.71 11.78
CA ASP A 336 13.15 -15.81 11.20
C ASP A 336 11.90 -16.19 12.02
N HIS A 337 11.54 -15.39 13.03
CA HIS A 337 10.37 -15.60 13.87
C HIS A 337 9.10 -14.90 13.34
N ASP A 338 7.94 -15.24 13.93
CA ASP A 338 6.64 -14.66 13.58
C ASP A 338 6.58 -13.14 13.83
N ILE A 339 5.99 -12.38 12.88
CA ILE A 339 5.92 -10.93 12.92
C ILE A 339 5.07 -10.42 14.10
N ASP A 340 4.05 -11.18 14.50
CA ASP A 340 3.08 -10.79 15.53
C ASP A 340 3.70 -10.71 16.94
N ILE A 341 4.85 -11.36 17.14
CA ILE A 341 5.58 -11.38 18.41
C ILE A 341 6.86 -10.53 18.37
N SER A 342 7.13 -9.84 17.27
CA SER A 342 8.25 -8.90 17.18
C SER A 342 7.92 -7.56 17.81
N VAL A 343 8.91 -6.88 18.39
CA VAL A 343 8.75 -5.48 18.85
C VAL A 343 8.39 -4.52 17.71
N VAL A 344 8.63 -4.87 16.45
CA VAL A 344 8.23 -4.05 15.29
C VAL A 344 6.70 -3.99 15.15
N SER A 345 5.96 -5.01 15.59
CA SER A 345 4.48 -4.98 15.57
C SER A 345 3.90 -3.89 16.49
N LEU A 346 4.68 -3.44 17.49
CA LEU A 346 4.32 -2.33 18.38
C LEU A 346 4.25 -0.98 17.67
N THR A 347 4.84 -0.84 16.48
CA THR A 347 4.80 0.42 15.70
C THR A 347 3.38 0.89 15.42
N VAL A 348 2.42 -0.03 15.29
CA VAL A 348 1.00 0.29 15.13
C VAL A 348 0.49 1.14 16.30
N GLN A 349 1.03 0.95 17.51
CA GLN A 349 0.59 1.66 18.71
C GLN A 349 1.01 3.13 18.77
N PHE A 350 1.86 3.61 17.85
CA PHE A 350 2.29 5.00 17.85
C PHE A 350 2.46 5.64 16.45
N LEU A 351 2.87 4.90 15.43
CA LEU A 351 2.95 5.42 14.05
C LEU A 351 1.56 5.57 13.41
N THR A 352 0.58 4.77 13.82
CA THR A 352 -0.81 4.92 13.34
C THR A 352 -1.65 5.85 14.22
N VAL A 353 -1.12 6.27 15.37
CA VAL A 353 -1.80 7.18 16.31
C VAL A 353 -1.55 8.62 15.86
N PRO A 354 -2.54 9.35 15.30
CA PRO A 354 -2.27 10.62 14.61
C PRO A 354 -1.66 11.71 15.49
N SER A 355 -1.97 11.74 16.78
CA SER A 355 -1.39 12.70 17.73
C SER A 355 0.10 12.46 17.96
N ILE A 356 0.50 11.20 18.14
CA ILE A 356 1.89 10.81 18.38
C ILE A 356 2.68 10.91 17.07
N ALA A 357 2.16 10.35 15.98
CA ALA A 357 2.80 10.41 14.67
C ALA A 357 3.12 11.85 14.24
N ARG A 358 2.16 12.79 14.35
CA ARG A 358 2.42 14.21 14.04
C ARG A 358 3.51 14.81 14.93
N ARG A 359 3.52 14.45 16.21
CA ARG A 359 4.53 14.92 17.16
C ARG A 359 5.92 14.39 16.80
N LEU A 360 6.06 13.09 16.53
CA LEU A 360 7.32 12.47 16.13
C LEU A 360 7.83 13.05 14.80
N ILE A 361 6.93 13.37 13.87
CA ILE A 361 7.29 14.01 12.60
C ILE A 361 7.80 15.44 12.84
N ALA A 362 7.14 16.22 13.70
CA ALA A 362 7.45 17.63 13.90
C ALA A 362 8.63 17.89 14.86
N GLU A 363 8.79 17.05 15.89
CA GLU A 363 9.78 17.25 16.97
C GLU A 363 11.00 16.32 16.85
N ASP A 364 10.85 15.14 16.25
CA ASP A 364 11.84 14.05 16.35
C ASP A 364 12.28 13.52 14.97
N ASP A 365 12.02 14.27 13.89
CA ASP A 365 12.43 13.95 12.51
C ASP A 365 12.07 12.52 12.05
N ALA A 366 10.94 11.96 12.52
CA ALA A 366 10.61 10.55 12.32
C ALA A 366 10.64 10.08 10.86
N MET A 367 10.15 10.90 9.93
CA MET A 367 10.18 10.60 8.48
C MET A 367 11.63 10.43 7.99
N ARG A 368 12.53 11.31 8.42
CA ARG A 368 13.93 11.24 8.04
C ARG A 368 14.58 9.97 8.54
N THR A 369 14.34 9.58 9.79
CA THR A 369 14.88 8.35 10.37
C THR A 369 14.38 7.12 9.61
N ILE A 370 13.06 7.01 9.41
CA ILE A 370 12.43 5.88 8.71
C ILE A 370 12.97 5.78 7.28
N PHE A 371 13.00 6.88 6.54
CA PHE A 371 13.46 6.84 5.15
C PHE A 371 14.97 6.63 5.02
N THR A 372 15.78 7.16 5.95
CA THR A 372 17.24 6.89 5.95
C THR A 372 17.51 5.41 6.20
N THR A 373 16.81 4.78 7.15
CA THR A 373 16.90 3.34 7.42
C THR A 373 16.38 2.52 6.24
N LEU A 374 15.25 2.89 5.64
CA LEU A 374 14.74 2.26 4.43
C LEU A 374 15.77 2.32 3.29
N MET A 375 16.39 3.48 3.08
CA MET A 375 17.44 3.63 2.06
C MET A 375 18.64 2.75 2.35
N LYS A 376 19.13 2.72 3.61
CA LYS A 376 20.27 1.90 4.01
C LYS A 376 20.03 0.42 3.79
N HIS A 377 18.85 -0.09 4.16
CA HIS A 377 18.49 -1.48 3.93
C HIS A 377 18.20 -1.80 2.46
N THR A 378 17.62 -0.85 1.72
CA THR A 378 17.44 -0.98 0.27
C THR A 378 18.80 -0.99 -0.44
N ASP A 379 19.78 -0.23 0.04
CA ASP A 379 21.15 -0.22 -0.45
C ASP A 379 21.86 -1.53 -0.14
N ASP A 380 21.69 -2.12 1.06
CA ASP A 380 22.24 -3.45 1.37
C ASP A 380 21.58 -4.57 0.55
N PHE A 381 20.27 -4.47 0.31
CA PHE A 381 19.56 -5.34 -0.63
C PHE A 381 20.05 -5.16 -2.08
N ALA A 382 20.27 -3.91 -2.51
CA ALA A 382 20.78 -3.58 -3.85
C ALA A 382 22.26 -3.95 -4.04
N LYS A 383 23.07 -3.90 -2.97
CA LYS A 383 24.48 -4.35 -2.96
C LYS A 383 24.62 -5.85 -3.21
N GLY A 384 23.62 -6.65 -2.80
CA GLY A 384 23.54 -8.08 -3.10
C GLY A 384 22.82 -8.40 -4.42
N ALA A 385 21.80 -7.61 -4.79
CA ALA A 385 20.96 -7.85 -5.95
C ALA A 385 21.35 -6.97 -7.15
N LYS A 386 22.23 -7.46 -8.02
CA LYS A 386 22.28 -7.00 -9.43
C LYS A 386 20.95 -7.36 -10.07
N GLY A 387 20.01 -6.41 -10.17
CA GLY A 387 18.64 -6.65 -10.67
C GLY A 387 17.87 -7.73 -9.90
N MET A 388 16.71 -7.42 -9.31
CA MET A 388 15.92 -8.49 -8.71
C MET A 388 15.38 -9.41 -9.81
N ASP A 389 15.48 -10.73 -9.64
CA ASP A 389 14.97 -11.72 -10.59
C ASP A 389 15.49 -11.50 -12.03
N GLU A 390 16.82 -11.43 -12.19
CA GLU A 390 17.42 -11.31 -13.52
C GLU A 390 17.08 -12.51 -14.42
N VAL A 391 16.49 -12.24 -15.58
CA VAL A 391 16.18 -13.26 -16.59
C VAL A 391 17.26 -13.32 -17.66
N LYS A 392 17.64 -14.54 -18.05
CA LYS A 392 18.48 -14.83 -19.22
C LYS A 392 17.67 -15.55 -20.30
N ARG A 393 17.94 -15.26 -21.57
CA ARG A 393 17.21 -15.85 -22.69
C ARG A 393 17.47 -17.36 -22.81
N GLN A 394 16.40 -18.15 -22.89
CA GLN A 394 16.51 -19.59 -23.16
C GLN A 394 16.55 -19.87 -24.66
N SER A 395 17.67 -20.38 -25.18
CA SER A 395 17.88 -20.61 -26.62
C SER A 395 17.90 -22.07 -27.04
N VAL A 396 17.88 -23.04 -26.11
CA VAL A 396 17.99 -24.47 -26.42
C VAL A 396 16.69 -25.19 -26.08
N GLU A 397 16.32 -25.23 -24.79
CA GLU A 397 15.12 -25.92 -24.30
C GLU A 397 14.05 -24.93 -23.83
N HIS A 398 12.79 -25.38 -23.83
CA HIS A 398 11.69 -24.61 -23.24
C HIS A 398 11.73 -24.77 -21.73
N GLN A 399 11.58 -23.67 -21.00
CA GLN A 399 11.57 -23.71 -19.55
C GLN A 399 10.24 -24.27 -19.04
N VAL A 400 10.29 -25.45 -18.41
CA VAL A 400 9.11 -26.19 -17.92
C VAL A 400 8.78 -25.85 -16.45
N TRP A 401 9.76 -25.39 -15.67
CA TRP A 401 9.59 -25.02 -14.27
C TRP A 401 9.53 -23.50 -14.09
N GLU A 402 8.52 -23.02 -13.37
CA GLU A 402 8.35 -21.60 -13.06
C GLU A 402 9.43 -21.14 -12.07
N LEU A 403 10.15 -20.08 -12.43
CA LEU A 403 10.98 -19.32 -11.48
C LEU A 403 10.06 -18.59 -10.49
N GLU A 404 10.50 -18.41 -9.25
CA GLU A 404 9.77 -17.69 -8.20
C GLU A 404 9.80 -16.16 -8.43
N TRP A 405 9.13 -15.70 -9.50
CA TRP A 405 9.04 -14.28 -9.86
C TRP A 405 8.07 -13.50 -8.95
N GLU A 406 7.13 -14.21 -8.32
CA GLU A 406 6.09 -13.63 -7.46
C GLU A 406 6.70 -12.87 -6.27
N THR A 407 7.82 -13.34 -5.72
CA THR A 407 8.47 -12.71 -4.57
C THR A 407 9.02 -11.32 -4.91
N ALA A 408 9.74 -11.19 -6.02
CA ALA A 408 10.23 -9.88 -6.50
C ALA A 408 9.08 -8.93 -6.85
N PHE A 409 8.01 -9.46 -7.44
CA PHE A 409 6.80 -8.69 -7.75
C PHE A 409 6.05 -8.23 -6.49
N ASN A 410 5.91 -9.10 -5.48
CA ASN A 410 5.28 -8.78 -4.20
C ASN A 410 6.06 -7.71 -3.45
N ILE A 411 7.39 -7.78 -3.45
CA ILE A 411 8.25 -6.72 -2.88
C ILE A 411 8.00 -5.39 -3.59
N GLN A 412 7.96 -5.38 -4.93
CA GLN A 412 7.65 -4.18 -5.70
C GLN A 412 6.28 -3.59 -5.32
N LEU A 413 5.23 -4.42 -5.21
CA LEU A 413 3.90 -3.96 -4.82
C LEU A 413 3.85 -3.39 -3.40
N ARG A 414 4.67 -3.91 -2.46
CA ARG A 414 4.74 -3.37 -1.10
C ARG A 414 5.49 -2.04 -1.03
N ILE A 415 6.46 -1.83 -1.92
CA ILE A 415 7.32 -0.64 -1.92
C ILE A 415 6.74 0.50 -2.77
N GLN A 416 5.90 0.22 -3.77
CA GLN A 416 5.42 1.23 -4.72
C GLN A 416 4.82 2.49 -4.05
N ASP A 417 3.94 2.32 -3.07
CA ASP A 417 3.30 3.45 -2.39
C ASP A 417 4.31 4.25 -1.56
N ILE A 418 5.24 3.54 -0.94
CA ILE A 418 6.31 4.13 -0.13
C ILE A 418 7.19 5.02 -1.02
N LEU A 419 7.56 4.57 -2.22
CA LEU A 419 8.35 5.38 -3.18
C LEU A 419 7.60 6.66 -3.57
N GLY A 420 6.31 6.56 -3.88
CA GLY A 420 5.47 7.71 -4.17
C GLY A 420 5.47 8.75 -3.04
N TYR A 421 5.32 8.30 -1.79
CA TYR A 421 5.38 9.18 -0.62
C TYR A 421 6.76 9.79 -0.36
N VAL A 422 7.85 9.02 -0.56
CA VAL A 422 9.24 9.52 -0.46
C VAL A 422 9.47 10.66 -1.44
N ILE A 423 9.07 10.46 -2.70
CA ILE A 423 9.26 11.46 -3.76
C ILE A 423 8.45 12.72 -3.45
N ALA A 424 7.20 12.57 -3.00
CA ALA A 424 6.36 13.70 -2.60
C ALA A 424 6.93 14.47 -1.41
N TRP A 425 7.50 13.78 -0.43
CA TRP A 425 8.17 14.40 0.71
C TRP A 425 9.44 15.14 0.29
N ALA A 426 10.27 14.51 -0.55
CA ALA A 426 11.45 15.15 -1.10
C ALA A 426 11.09 16.40 -1.92
N ALA A 427 10.01 16.38 -2.69
CA ALA A 427 9.54 17.54 -3.44
C ALA A 427 9.09 18.72 -2.55
N ALA A 428 8.78 18.48 -1.28
CA ALA A 428 8.37 19.52 -0.32
C ALA A 428 9.55 20.21 0.39
N ASP A 429 10.75 19.61 0.41
CA ASP A 429 11.93 20.15 1.10
C ASP A 429 13.21 20.08 0.25
N ARG A 430 13.80 21.26 0.02
CA ARG A 430 15.00 21.43 -0.81
C ARG A 430 16.23 20.68 -0.31
N THR A 431 16.42 20.61 0.99
CA THR A 431 17.58 19.95 1.61
C THR A 431 17.46 18.44 1.49
N ILE A 432 16.26 17.91 1.76
CA ILE A 432 15.95 16.48 1.65
C ILE A 432 16.09 16.01 0.20
N HIS A 433 15.50 16.75 -0.75
CA HIS A 433 15.60 16.44 -2.18
C HIS A 433 17.04 16.24 -2.65
N ARG A 434 17.93 17.18 -2.30
CA ARG A 434 19.34 17.15 -2.74
C ARG A 434 20.11 16.00 -2.13
N LYS A 435 19.96 15.80 -0.82
CA LYS A 435 20.65 14.70 -0.13
C LYS A 435 20.21 13.36 -0.69
N LEU A 436 18.90 13.17 -0.85
CA LEU A 436 18.33 11.95 -1.41
C LEU A 436 18.77 11.73 -2.86
N LEU A 437 18.71 12.75 -3.72
CA LEU A 437 19.16 12.65 -5.10
C LEU A 437 20.65 12.30 -5.19
N LEU A 438 21.51 12.96 -4.39
CA LEU A 438 22.94 12.65 -4.35
C LEU A 438 23.20 11.21 -3.88
N GLN A 439 22.54 10.77 -2.80
CA GLN A 439 22.65 9.40 -2.30
C GLN A 439 22.20 8.36 -3.35
N CYS A 440 21.10 8.62 -4.05
CA CYS A 440 20.64 7.75 -5.13
C CYS A 440 21.67 7.69 -6.27
N LEU A 441 22.24 8.83 -6.69
CA LEU A 441 23.27 8.86 -7.73
C LEU A 441 24.57 8.15 -7.29
N ASP A 442 24.99 8.33 -6.04
CA ASP A 442 26.17 7.65 -5.49
C ASP A 442 25.96 6.14 -5.44
N ALA A 443 24.78 5.67 -4.96
CA ALA A 443 24.41 4.26 -4.95
C ALA A 443 24.38 3.65 -6.36
N LEU A 444 23.78 4.35 -7.33
CA LEU A 444 23.79 3.92 -8.74
C LEU A 444 25.21 3.85 -9.32
N ASN A 445 26.11 4.75 -8.92
CA ASN A 445 27.50 4.73 -9.35
C ASN A 445 28.32 3.61 -8.68
N LEU A 446 27.96 3.18 -7.47
CA LEU A 446 28.54 1.99 -6.81
C LEU A 446 28.07 0.68 -7.47
N HIS A 447 26.89 0.70 -8.09
CA HIS A 447 26.28 -0.43 -8.79
C HIS A 447 26.11 -0.16 -10.30
N PRO A 448 27.21 -0.01 -11.06
CA PRO A 448 27.11 0.22 -12.49
C PRO A 448 26.39 -0.96 -13.18
N PRO A 449 25.59 -0.70 -14.23
CA PRO A 449 24.92 -1.75 -14.98
C PRO A 449 25.92 -2.82 -15.42
N SER A 450 25.70 -4.08 -15.03
CA SER A 450 26.59 -5.21 -15.33
C SER A 450 26.98 -5.20 -16.82
N SER A 451 28.27 -5.13 -17.14
CA SER A 451 28.75 -5.57 -18.45
C SER A 451 28.57 -7.10 -18.52
N LEU A 452 28.42 -7.65 -19.72
CA LEU A 452 28.51 -9.10 -19.88
C LEU A 452 29.78 -9.60 -19.18
N GLU A 453 29.70 -10.72 -18.44
CA GLU A 453 30.90 -11.50 -18.11
C GLU A 453 31.62 -11.77 -19.43
N GLU A 454 32.81 -11.19 -19.56
CA GLU A 454 33.50 -11.00 -20.84
C GLU A 454 33.84 -12.34 -21.51
N PRO A 455 33.61 -12.46 -22.82
CA PRO A 455 34.41 -13.37 -23.64
C PRO A 455 35.58 -12.65 -24.36
N ALA A 456 35.70 -11.31 -24.29
CA ALA A 456 36.53 -10.56 -25.25
C ALA A 456 37.22 -9.24 -24.80
N GLY A 457 37.28 -8.88 -23.51
CA GLY A 457 38.16 -7.79 -23.02
C GLY A 457 37.93 -6.36 -23.55
N ALA A 458 36.81 -6.09 -24.23
CA ALA A 458 36.48 -4.75 -24.74
C ALA A 458 35.63 -3.99 -23.71
N THR A 459 36.16 -2.89 -23.17
CA THR A 459 35.43 -2.04 -22.23
C THR A 459 34.34 -1.21 -22.90
N HIS A 460 34.54 -0.85 -24.18
CA HIS A 460 33.70 0.09 -24.95
C HIS A 460 33.50 -0.41 -26.40
N THR A 461 32.37 -0.08 -27.02
CA THR A 461 32.08 -0.34 -28.44
C THR A 461 31.77 0.96 -29.16
N VAL A 462 32.39 1.17 -30.33
CA VAL A 462 32.08 2.29 -31.21
C VAL A 462 30.89 1.89 -32.09
N VAL A 463 29.84 2.70 -32.03
CA VAL A 463 28.64 2.55 -32.87
C VAL A 463 28.69 3.65 -33.91
N ASP A 464 28.64 3.28 -35.19
CA ASP A 464 28.58 4.22 -36.32
C ASP A 464 27.31 3.93 -37.13
N VAL A 465 26.54 4.98 -37.43
CA VAL A 465 25.35 4.93 -38.28
C VAL A 465 25.32 6.19 -39.13
N ASN A 466 25.29 6.04 -40.46
CA ASN A 466 25.20 7.14 -41.42
C ASN A 466 26.29 8.23 -41.24
N GLY A 467 27.48 7.85 -40.78
CA GLY A 467 28.64 8.74 -40.56
C GLY A 467 28.63 9.49 -39.22
N GLU A 468 27.68 9.22 -38.34
CA GLU A 468 27.69 9.69 -36.94
C GLU A 468 28.11 8.52 -36.04
N SER A 469 29.06 8.76 -35.13
CA SER A 469 29.57 7.74 -34.21
C SER A 469 29.53 8.16 -32.74
N THR A 470 29.29 7.18 -31.87
CA THR A 470 29.36 7.33 -30.41
C THR A 470 30.03 6.12 -29.79
N VAL A 471 30.54 6.29 -28.57
CA VAL A 471 31.01 5.19 -27.73
C VAL A 471 29.89 4.75 -26.80
N VAL A 472 29.64 3.45 -26.73
CA VAL A 472 28.66 2.82 -25.82
C VAL A 472 29.30 1.68 -25.05
N ILE A 473 28.73 1.37 -23.89
CA ILE A 473 29.11 0.19 -23.13
C ILE A 473 28.61 -1.05 -23.88
N PRO A 474 29.43 -2.11 -24.07
CA PRO A 474 29.00 -3.32 -24.73
C PRO A 474 28.01 -4.07 -23.82
N PHE A 475 26.76 -4.12 -24.26
CA PHE A 475 25.75 -4.97 -23.64
C PHE A 475 24.75 -5.45 -24.68
N ASP A 476 24.34 -6.70 -24.52
CA ASP A 476 23.49 -7.40 -25.46
C ASP A 476 22.33 -8.05 -24.72
N VAL A 477 21.15 -7.45 -24.79
CA VAL A 477 19.94 -7.89 -24.07
C VAL A 477 19.58 -9.35 -24.38
N LEU A 478 19.86 -9.84 -25.59
CA LEU A 478 19.55 -11.24 -25.95
C LEU A 478 20.49 -12.27 -25.30
N ARG A 479 21.63 -11.83 -24.75
CA ARG A 479 22.65 -12.71 -24.14
C ARG A 479 22.86 -12.42 -22.65
N GLY A 480 22.76 -11.16 -22.27
CA GLY A 480 22.94 -10.71 -20.89
C GLY A 480 21.72 -11.00 -20.02
N ALA A 481 21.96 -11.02 -18.72
CA ALA A 481 20.91 -11.01 -17.73
C ALA A 481 20.24 -9.63 -17.68
N VAL A 482 18.91 -9.60 -17.64
CA VAL A 482 18.13 -8.37 -17.58
C VAL A 482 17.04 -8.52 -16.52
N SER A 483 16.84 -7.50 -15.71
CA SER A 483 15.77 -7.45 -14.71
C SER A 483 14.78 -6.32 -15.06
N ILE A 484 13.49 -6.59 -14.88
CA ILE A 484 12.43 -5.57 -14.93
C ILE A 484 12.11 -4.97 -13.55
N HIS A 485 12.83 -5.35 -12.50
CA HIS A 485 12.61 -4.93 -11.12
C HIS A 485 13.75 -4.02 -10.67
N GLN A 486 13.58 -2.70 -10.86
CA GLN A 486 14.64 -1.69 -10.74
C GLN A 486 14.28 -0.53 -9.77
N PRO A 487 14.01 -0.80 -8.49
CA PRO A 487 13.48 0.21 -7.57
C PRO A 487 14.37 1.46 -7.42
N LEU A 488 15.70 1.30 -7.37
CA LEU A 488 16.63 2.43 -7.22
C LEU A 488 16.61 3.38 -8.41
N TRP A 489 16.62 2.86 -9.64
CA TRP A 489 16.51 3.67 -10.86
C TRP A 489 15.18 4.43 -10.91
N ARG A 490 14.09 3.79 -10.47
CA ARG A 490 12.75 4.37 -10.52
C ARG A 490 12.52 5.43 -9.46
N LEU A 491 13.05 5.22 -8.24
CA LEU A 491 13.11 6.27 -7.21
C LEU A 491 13.89 7.48 -7.73
N THR A 492 15.07 7.25 -8.31
CA THR A 492 15.91 8.30 -8.88
C THR A 492 15.17 9.05 -9.98
N ALA A 493 14.45 8.33 -10.87
CA ALA A 493 13.63 8.93 -11.92
C ALA A 493 12.60 9.90 -11.33
N GLY A 494 11.87 9.47 -10.29
CA GLY A 494 10.86 10.29 -9.63
C GLY A 494 11.40 11.56 -8.97
N LEU A 495 12.66 11.56 -8.50
CA LEU A 495 13.27 12.78 -7.97
C LEU A 495 13.51 13.85 -9.04
N PHE A 496 13.61 13.47 -10.31
CA PHE A 496 13.70 14.41 -11.43
C PHE A 496 12.34 15.02 -11.84
N THR A 497 11.21 14.61 -11.23
CA THR A 497 9.90 15.27 -11.42
C THR A 497 9.62 16.33 -10.37
N ALA A 498 10.62 16.66 -9.54
CA ALA A 498 10.52 17.78 -8.60
C ALA A 498 10.26 19.11 -9.33
N ASN A 499 9.76 20.09 -8.58
CA ASN A 499 9.44 21.41 -9.14
C ASN A 499 10.67 22.07 -9.80
N GLU A 500 10.42 23.03 -10.70
CA GLU A 500 11.48 23.71 -11.44
C GLU A 500 12.52 24.37 -10.51
N GLU A 501 12.07 24.92 -9.38
CA GLU A 501 12.93 25.59 -8.41
C GLU A 501 14.00 24.64 -7.83
N LEU A 502 13.63 23.40 -7.53
CA LEU A 502 14.53 22.39 -6.99
C LEU A 502 15.57 21.92 -8.01
N LEU A 503 15.23 21.89 -9.30
CA LEU A 503 16.13 21.44 -10.38
C LEU A 503 16.85 22.58 -11.11
N ARG A 504 16.53 23.85 -10.82
CA ARG A 504 17.13 25.03 -11.48
C ARG A 504 18.65 25.03 -11.41
N PHE A 505 19.21 24.54 -10.29
CA PHE A 505 20.65 24.42 -10.13
C PHE A 505 21.30 23.48 -11.14
N LEU A 506 20.58 22.66 -11.91
CA LEU A 506 21.14 21.83 -13.00
C LEU A 506 21.32 22.61 -14.31
N LEU A 507 20.63 23.74 -14.44
CA LEU A 507 20.60 24.56 -15.67
C LEU A 507 21.56 25.76 -15.62
N THR A 508 21.93 26.22 -14.42
CA THR A 508 22.78 27.40 -14.23
C THR A 508 24.16 27.25 -14.88
N THR A 509 24.60 28.23 -15.66
CA THR A 509 25.94 28.25 -16.26
C THR A 509 27.02 28.73 -15.27
N ASP A 510 26.63 29.57 -14.31
CA ASP A 510 27.50 30.00 -13.22
C ASP A 510 27.64 28.89 -12.16
N VAL A 511 28.86 28.37 -12.02
CA VAL A 511 29.18 27.28 -11.07
C VAL A 511 29.54 27.85 -9.70
N SER A 512 29.84 29.15 -9.59
CA SER A 512 30.31 29.77 -8.35
C SER A 512 29.22 29.94 -7.29
N CYS A 513 27.95 29.91 -7.69
CA CYS A 513 26.81 30.06 -6.79
C CYS A 513 26.25 28.73 -6.25
N LEU A 514 26.90 27.60 -6.57
CA LEU A 514 26.40 26.27 -6.20
C LEU A 514 26.82 25.87 -4.78
N SER A 515 25.94 25.18 -4.06
CA SER A 515 26.32 24.48 -2.83
C SER A 515 27.22 23.27 -3.14
N GLU A 516 27.95 22.76 -2.14
CA GLU A 516 28.80 21.58 -2.30
C GLU A 516 27.99 20.37 -2.80
N GLU A 517 26.78 20.16 -2.29
CA GLU A 517 25.91 19.06 -2.75
C GLU A 517 25.44 19.26 -4.20
N GLU A 518 25.07 20.48 -4.59
CA GLU A 518 24.66 20.79 -5.97
C GLU A 518 25.80 20.54 -6.97
N ALA A 519 27.03 20.92 -6.59
CA ALA A 519 28.22 20.66 -7.39
C ALA A 519 28.50 19.15 -7.51
N SER A 520 28.36 18.39 -6.42
CA SER A 520 28.54 16.94 -6.40
C SER A 520 27.49 16.22 -7.26
N ILE A 521 26.21 16.61 -7.18
CA ILE A 521 25.14 16.05 -8.02
C ILE A 521 25.47 16.26 -9.50
N ARG A 522 25.86 17.48 -9.90
CA ARG A 522 26.27 17.76 -11.28
C ARG A 522 27.44 16.91 -11.74
N GLN A 523 28.43 16.72 -10.87
CA GLN A 523 29.59 15.88 -11.15
C GLN A 523 29.18 14.41 -11.38
N GLN A 524 28.34 13.85 -10.51
CA GLN A 524 27.85 12.48 -10.66
C GLN A 524 27.01 12.32 -11.93
N MET A 525 26.10 13.24 -12.22
CA MET A 525 25.30 13.20 -13.45
C MET A 525 26.17 13.22 -14.72
N ARG A 526 27.23 14.04 -14.75
CA ARG A 526 28.17 14.05 -15.88
C ARG A 526 28.92 12.73 -16.02
N LYS A 527 29.38 12.15 -14.90
CA LYS A 527 30.06 10.84 -14.88
C LYS A 527 29.14 9.73 -15.39
N MET A 528 27.86 9.79 -15.06
CA MET A 528 26.85 8.78 -15.38
C MET A 528 26.03 9.07 -16.63
N ALA A 529 26.38 10.07 -17.44
CA ALA A 529 25.59 10.48 -18.62
C ALA A 529 25.40 9.37 -19.67
N SER A 530 26.18 8.29 -19.61
CA SER A 530 26.04 7.09 -20.46
C SER A 530 25.36 5.90 -19.78
N THR A 531 25.28 5.87 -18.45
CA THR A 531 24.86 4.70 -17.67
C THR A 531 23.56 4.93 -16.91
N LEU A 532 23.17 6.18 -16.65
CA LEU A 532 22.04 6.51 -15.78
C LEU A 532 20.72 5.87 -16.24
N TYR A 533 20.48 5.82 -17.55
CA TYR A 533 19.28 5.25 -18.16
C TYR A 533 19.48 3.87 -18.79
N GLU A 534 20.66 3.25 -18.61
CA GLU A 534 21.02 1.98 -19.24
C GLU A 534 20.12 0.82 -18.80
N MET A 535 19.82 0.72 -17.49
CA MET A 535 18.98 -0.34 -16.95
C MET A 535 17.52 -0.24 -17.43
N PRO A 536 16.88 0.95 -17.41
CA PRO A 536 15.57 1.16 -18.06
C PRO A 536 15.58 0.82 -19.55
N LEU A 537 16.61 1.23 -20.30
CA LEU A 537 16.74 0.90 -21.71
C LEU A 537 16.79 -0.62 -21.95
N ARG A 538 17.53 -1.38 -21.11
CA ARG A 538 17.56 -2.84 -21.19
C ARG A 538 16.19 -3.47 -20.96
N ALA A 539 15.42 -3.00 -19.97
CA ALA A 539 14.09 -3.50 -19.67
C ALA A 539 13.09 -3.22 -20.81
N ILE A 540 13.13 -2.02 -21.40
CA ILE A 540 12.29 -1.66 -22.55
C ILE A 540 12.67 -2.52 -23.78
N VAL A 541 13.96 -2.72 -24.04
CA VAL A 541 14.43 -3.55 -25.14
C VAL A 541 14.07 -5.03 -24.94
N LEU A 542 14.11 -5.54 -23.71
CA LEU A 542 13.61 -6.87 -23.36
C LEU A 542 12.14 -7.03 -23.77
N CYS A 543 11.29 -6.05 -23.42
CA CYS A 543 9.87 -6.04 -23.78
C CYS A 543 9.66 -5.97 -25.30
N ALA A 544 10.44 -5.16 -26.01
CA ALA A 544 10.41 -5.07 -27.47
C ALA A 544 10.84 -6.39 -28.13
N GLN A 545 11.89 -7.04 -27.63
CA GLN A 545 12.36 -8.34 -28.13
C GLN A 545 11.37 -9.47 -27.82
N ALA A 546 10.74 -9.45 -26.66
CA ALA A 546 9.67 -10.39 -26.32
C ALA A 546 8.46 -10.22 -27.25
N SER A 547 8.12 -8.97 -27.58
CA SER A 547 7.11 -8.64 -28.59
C SER A 547 7.49 -9.18 -29.98
N ALA A 548 8.75 -9.07 -30.36
CA ALA A 548 9.35 -9.67 -31.56
C ALA A 548 9.58 -11.19 -31.46
N GLN A 549 9.06 -11.84 -30.41
CA GLN A 549 9.00 -13.29 -30.25
C GLN A 549 10.36 -13.97 -30.03
N LEU A 550 11.39 -13.20 -29.65
CA LEU A 550 12.73 -13.73 -29.40
C LEU A 550 12.86 -14.48 -28.06
N TRP A 551 11.92 -14.27 -27.14
CA TRP A 551 11.92 -14.79 -25.75
C TRP A 551 10.85 -15.87 -25.48
N ARG A 552 10.23 -16.44 -26.52
CA ARG A 552 9.13 -17.44 -26.42
C ARG A 552 9.44 -18.67 -25.55
N ARG A 553 10.72 -19.01 -25.34
CA ARG A 553 11.15 -20.23 -24.62
C ARG A 553 11.32 -20.04 -23.11
N ASN A 554 11.23 -18.80 -22.62
CA ASN A 554 11.36 -18.44 -21.20
C ASN A 554 10.10 -18.75 -20.36
N GLY A 555 9.09 -19.41 -20.92
CA GLY A 555 7.87 -19.81 -20.21
C GLY A 555 6.91 -18.67 -19.88
N PHE A 556 5.90 -18.97 -19.06
CA PHE A 556 4.85 -18.02 -18.66
C PHE A 556 5.32 -16.96 -17.66
N SER A 557 6.33 -17.26 -16.84
CA SER A 557 6.89 -16.33 -15.83
C SER A 557 7.27 -14.98 -16.46
N LEU A 558 8.10 -14.98 -17.51
CA LEU A 558 8.50 -13.75 -18.20
C LEU A 558 7.30 -13.04 -18.86
N VAL A 559 6.33 -13.79 -19.39
CA VAL A 559 5.13 -13.21 -20.01
C VAL A 559 4.27 -12.49 -18.96
N ASN A 560 4.11 -13.08 -17.77
CA ASN A 560 3.37 -12.47 -16.66
C ASN A 560 4.10 -11.25 -16.10
N GLN A 561 5.41 -11.32 -15.96
CA GLN A 561 6.27 -10.19 -15.60
C GLN A 561 6.08 -9.00 -16.55
N ILE A 562 6.14 -9.23 -17.87
CA ILE A 562 5.90 -8.19 -18.89
C ILE A 562 4.45 -7.70 -18.87
N HIS A 563 3.48 -8.59 -18.62
CA HIS A 563 2.08 -8.19 -18.49
C HIS A 563 1.87 -7.21 -17.33
N ASN A 564 2.43 -7.54 -16.16
CA ASN A 564 2.33 -6.70 -14.97
C ASN A 564 3.08 -5.38 -15.13
N TYR A 565 4.23 -5.38 -15.82
CA TYR A 565 5.00 -4.17 -16.12
C TYR A 565 4.17 -3.04 -16.80
N TYR A 566 3.18 -3.42 -17.63
CA TYR A 566 2.27 -2.49 -18.30
C TYR A 566 0.88 -2.36 -17.63
N SER A 567 0.62 -3.11 -16.56
CA SER A 567 -0.68 -3.19 -15.91
C SER A 567 -0.98 -1.90 -15.12
N PRO A 568 -2.24 -1.38 -15.13
CA PRO A 568 -2.64 -0.25 -14.29
C PRO A 568 -2.33 -0.41 -12.80
N LEU A 569 -2.19 -1.66 -12.32
CA LEU A 569 -1.87 -1.97 -10.93
C LEU A 569 -0.54 -1.38 -10.45
N CYS A 570 0.48 -1.36 -11.32
CA CYS A 570 1.84 -0.94 -10.95
C CYS A 570 2.61 -0.20 -12.05
N ARG A 571 2.04 0.04 -13.24
CA ARG A 571 2.74 0.72 -14.35
C ARG A 571 3.30 2.09 -13.97
N ALA A 572 2.60 2.82 -13.11
CA ALA A 572 3.00 4.14 -12.61
C ALA A 572 4.36 4.12 -11.89
N GLU A 573 4.66 3.03 -11.19
CA GLU A 573 5.94 2.83 -10.48
C GLU A 573 6.83 1.77 -11.17
N MET A 574 6.53 1.44 -12.43
CA MET A 574 7.35 0.54 -13.25
C MET A 574 7.65 1.18 -14.61
N PHE A 575 6.81 0.92 -15.62
CA PHE A 575 6.99 1.40 -16.99
C PHE A 575 7.11 2.92 -17.09
N ASP A 576 6.27 3.66 -16.36
CA ASP A 576 6.23 5.12 -16.43
C ASP A 576 7.52 5.73 -15.89
N ARG A 577 8.06 5.16 -14.79
CA ARG A 577 9.36 5.56 -14.21
C ARG A 577 10.54 5.19 -15.10
N ASP A 578 10.48 4.06 -15.80
CA ASP A 578 11.50 3.66 -16.76
C ASP A 578 11.50 4.60 -17.98
N LEU A 579 10.31 4.99 -18.49
CA LEU A 579 10.17 6.01 -19.53
C LEU A 579 10.67 7.39 -19.07
N LEU A 580 10.32 7.80 -17.85
CA LEU A 580 10.81 9.03 -17.23
C LEU A 580 12.34 9.05 -17.14
N MET A 581 12.97 7.94 -16.74
CA MET A 581 14.43 7.86 -16.72
C MET A 581 15.03 7.93 -18.13
N MET A 582 14.35 7.40 -19.15
CA MET A 582 14.75 7.61 -20.55
C MET A 582 14.65 9.10 -20.95
N GLN A 583 13.66 9.85 -20.47
CA GLN A 583 13.55 11.29 -20.68
C GLN A 583 14.66 12.08 -19.97
N VAL A 584 15.04 11.66 -18.75
CA VAL A 584 16.23 12.21 -18.05
C VAL A 584 17.48 11.97 -18.91
N GLY A 585 17.66 10.75 -19.44
CA GLY A 585 18.74 10.41 -20.36
C GLY A 585 18.78 11.29 -21.61
N ALA A 586 17.62 11.54 -22.22
CA ALA A 586 17.45 12.40 -23.38
C ALA A 586 17.76 13.89 -23.08
N ALA A 587 17.58 14.33 -21.84
CA ALA A 587 17.87 15.68 -21.40
C ALA A 587 19.38 15.93 -21.15
N ILE A 588 20.10 14.92 -20.63
CA ILE A 588 21.49 15.07 -20.18
C ILE A 588 22.54 14.66 -21.23
N ARG A 589 22.18 13.74 -22.14
CA ARG A 589 23.12 13.20 -23.14
C ARG A 589 22.95 13.95 -24.47
N PRO A 590 24.03 14.18 -25.24
CA PRO A 590 23.91 14.71 -26.60
C PRO A 590 22.91 13.88 -27.43
N PRO A 591 22.02 14.52 -28.21
CA PRO A 591 20.87 13.83 -28.80
C PRO A 591 21.25 12.76 -29.84
N THR A 592 22.32 12.98 -30.60
CA THR A 592 22.90 11.96 -31.51
C THR A 592 23.40 10.75 -30.72
N ASP A 593 24.24 10.97 -29.69
CA ASP A 593 24.81 9.89 -28.89
C ASP A 593 23.73 9.08 -28.16
N PHE A 594 22.67 9.75 -27.72
CA PHE A 594 21.51 9.10 -27.10
C PHE A 594 20.75 8.22 -28.10
N LEU A 595 20.48 8.74 -29.31
CA LEU A 595 19.82 8.00 -30.38
C LEU A 595 20.63 6.78 -30.82
N LEU A 596 21.93 6.94 -31.06
CA LEU A 596 22.82 5.85 -31.45
C LEU A 596 22.93 4.77 -30.36
N HIS A 597 22.86 5.16 -29.08
CA HIS A 597 22.82 4.21 -27.97
C HIS A 597 21.54 3.35 -28.00
N ILE A 598 20.38 3.97 -28.25
CA ILE A 598 19.12 3.23 -28.44
C ILE A 598 19.23 2.27 -29.63
N ILE A 599 19.66 2.75 -30.80
CA ILE A 599 19.80 1.93 -32.01
C ILE A 599 20.71 0.71 -31.77
N CYS A 600 21.80 0.90 -31.03
CA CYS A 600 22.72 -0.17 -30.65
C CYS A 600 22.03 -1.26 -29.82
N ARG A 601 21.30 -0.88 -28.75
CA ARG A 601 20.64 -1.84 -27.85
C ARG A 601 19.52 -2.62 -28.55
N PHE A 602 18.80 -1.98 -29.47
CA PHE A 602 17.81 -2.65 -30.33
C PHE A 602 18.44 -3.55 -31.42
N ARG A 603 19.76 -3.54 -31.59
CA ARG A 603 20.51 -4.23 -32.66
C ARG A 603 20.09 -3.79 -34.07
N LEU A 604 19.80 -2.50 -34.25
CA LEU A 604 19.30 -1.94 -35.51
C LEU A 604 20.36 -1.13 -36.30
N ILE A 605 21.63 -1.20 -35.90
CA ILE A 605 22.75 -0.47 -36.55
C ILE A 605 22.75 -0.68 -38.07
N GLN A 606 22.75 -1.95 -38.52
CA GLN A 606 22.75 -2.28 -39.95
C GLN A 606 21.46 -1.89 -40.67
N TRP A 607 20.32 -1.90 -39.97
CA TRP A 607 19.03 -1.51 -40.55
C TRP A 607 18.93 0.01 -40.74
N ALA A 608 19.53 0.79 -39.83
CA ALA A 608 19.53 2.24 -39.83
C ALA A 608 20.55 2.85 -40.82
N ASP A 609 21.52 2.07 -41.29
CA ASP A 609 22.52 2.50 -42.27
C ASP A 609 22.00 2.38 -43.72
N GLN A 610 22.37 3.32 -44.59
CA GLN A 610 21.95 3.36 -46.00
C GLN A 610 22.43 2.15 -46.81
N SER A 611 23.47 1.45 -46.35
CA SER A 611 24.03 0.25 -46.98
C SER A 611 23.20 -1.03 -46.74
N GLY A 612 22.23 -1.02 -45.81
CA GLY A 612 21.54 -2.21 -45.29
C GLY A 612 20.61 -2.97 -46.24
N ASP A 613 20.24 -2.40 -47.39
CA ASP A 613 19.50 -3.13 -48.44
C ASP A 613 20.44 -3.94 -49.36
N GLY A 614 21.76 -3.69 -49.32
CA GLY A 614 22.78 -4.46 -50.02
C GLY A 614 23.20 -5.69 -49.22
N GLY A 615 23.14 -6.87 -49.83
CA GLY A 615 23.45 -8.15 -49.18
C GLY A 615 24.84 -8.19 -48.54
N SER A 616 24.92 -7.92 -47.24
CA SER A 616 26.09 -8.20 -46.44
C SER A 616 26.28 -9.72 -46.34
N LYS A 617 27.46 -10.22 -46.73
CA LYS A 617 27.89 -11.63 -46.61
C LYS A 617 28.13 -12.06 -45.15
N HIS A 618 27.69 -11.27 -44.16
CA HIS A 618 27.92 -11.54 -42.74
C HIS A 618 26.72 -12.23 -42.06
N SER A 619 27.01 -12.97 -41.00
CA SER A 619 26.06 -13.69 -40.16
C SER A 619 24.89 -12.78 -39.73
N THR A 620 23.66 -13.29 -39.74
CA THR A 620 22.50 -12.48 -39.31
C THR A 620 22.72 -11.96 -37.87
N PRO A 621 22.18 -10.77 -37.52
CA PRO A 621 22.33 -10.21 -36.17
C PRO A 621 21.75 -11.09 -35.06
N PHE A 622 20.94 -12.11 -35.40
CA PHE A 622 20.20 -12.94 -34.46
C PHE A 622 20.57 -14.44 -34.53
N GLY A 623 21.60 -14.82 -35.31
CA GLY A 623 22.13 -16.20 -35.39
C GLY A 623 21.82 -16.92 -36.71
N LYS A 624 21.64 -18.24 -36.67
CA LYS A 624 21.21 -19.05 -37.84
C LYS A 624 19.68 -19.07 -37.88
N MET A 625 19.08 -18.03 -38.49
CA MET A 625 17.65 -17.94 -38.75
C MET A 625 17.41 -17.71 -40.24
N GLU A 626 16.22 -18.10 -40.72
CA GLU A 626 15.84 -17.85 -42.10
C GLU A 626 15.80 -16.33 -42.40
N PRO A 627 16.21 -15.88 -43.60
CA PRO A 627 16.29 -14.47 -43.93
C PRO A 627 14.95 -13.72 -43.86
N GLU A 628 13.82 -14.40 -44.13
CA GLU A 628 12.48 -13.81 -44.05
C GLU A 628 12.02 -13.58 -42.61
N GLU A 629 12.23 -14.56 -41.72
CA GLU A 629 11.91 -14.43 -40.29
C GLU A 629 12.77 -13.34 -39.65
N THR A 630 14.04 -13.30 -40.01
CA THR A 630 14.98 -12.25 -39.58
C THR A 630 14.49 -10.86 -40.00
N GLY A 631 14.00 -10.71 -41.23
CA GLY A 631 13.42 -9.45 -41.72
C GLY A 631 12.22 -8.99 -40.91
N LYS A 632 11.27 -9.89 -40.61
CA LYS A 632 10.09 -9.57 -39.79
C LYS A 632 10.46 -9.12 -38.38
N ILE A 633 11.43 -9.79 -37.75
CA ILE A 633 11.93 -9.43 -36.41
C ILE A 633 12.55 -8.03 -36.42
N ILE A 634 13.38 -7.72 -37.42
CA ILE A 634 14.02 -6.39 -37.57
C ILE A 634 12.96 -5.30 -37.70
N VAL A 635 11.92 -5.52 -38.51
CA VAL A 635 10.83 -4.56 -38.69
C VAL A 635 10.06 -4.33 -37.37
N ILE A 636 9.71 -5.38 -36.64
CA ILE A 636 9.04 -5.24 -35.33
C ILE A 636 9.92 -4.45 -34.35
N LEU A 637 11.23 -4.75 -34.28
CA LEU A 637 12.15 -4.00 -33.41
C LEU A 637 12.28 -2.53 -33.83
N ALA A 638 12.28 -2.24 -35.13
CA ALA A 638 12.30 -0.87 -35.64
C ALA A 638 10.99 -0.12 -35.32
N GLU A 639 9.84 -0.79 -35.39
CA GLU A 639 8.55 -0.24 -34.95
C GLU A 639 8.58 0.13 -33.47
N GLU A 640 9.05 -0.78 -32.60
CA GLU A 640 9.16 -0.54 -31.15
C GLU A 640 10.18 0.56 -30.82
N MET A 641 11.30 0.64 -31.56
CA MET A 641 12.29 1.70 -31.39
C MET A 641 11.72 3.08 -31.73
N LEU A 642 11.05 3.23 -32.88
CA LEU A 642 10.40 4.50 -33.23
C LEU A 642 9.24 4.82 -32.27
N HIS A 643 8.55 3.81 -31.76
CA HIS A 643 7.53 4.00 -30.73
C HIS A 643 8.12 4.57 -29.44
N LEU A 644 9.27 4.06 -28.99
CA LEU A 644 9.99 4.60 -27.84
C LEU A 644 10.35 6.07 -28.04
N LEU A 645 10.81 6.47 -29.23
CA LEU A 645 11.09 7.88 -29.54
C LEU A 645 9.84 8.76 -29.49
N ILE A 646 8.69 8.25 -29.96
CA ILE A 646 7.40 8.94 -29.84
C ILE A 646 7.05 9.15 -28.37
N MET A 647 7.20 8.12 -27.53
CA MET A 647 6.88 8.22 -26.10
C MET A 647 7.81 9.20 -25.37
N ILE A 648 9.13 9.10 -25.58
CA ILE A 648 10.14 9.98 -24.94
C ILE A 648 9.83 11.45 -25.23
N VAL A 649 9.50 11.80 -26.48
CA VAL A 649 9.30 13.20 -26.87
C VAL A 649 7.84 13.68 -26.70
N GLY A 650 6.88 12.76 -26.73
CA GLY A 650 5.45 13.06 -26.80
C GLY A 650 4.73 13.01 -25.46
N GLU A 651 5.11 12.12 -24.55
CA GLU A 651 4.42 11.98 -23.27
C GLU A 651 5.01 12.97 -22.25
N ARG A 652 4.36 14.15 -22.19
CA ARG A 652 4.72 15.27 -21.32
C ARG A 652 3.68 15.58 -20.26
N TYR A 653 2.55 14.88 -20.28
CA TYR A 653 1.44 15.06 -19.34
C TYR A 653 1.72 14.36 -18.01
N HIS A 654 2.88 14.66 -17.43
CA HIS A 654 3.30 14.25 -16.10
C HIS A 654 3.88 15.49 -15.41
N PRO A 655 3.29 15.97 -14.30
CA PRO A 655 3.78 17.14 -13.58
C PRO A 655 5.28 17.00 -13.25
N GLY A 656 6.07 18.03 -13.58
CA GLY A 656 7.53 18.02 -13.43
C GLY A 656 8.30 17.59 -14.69
N VAL A 657 7.66 16.88 -15.64
CA VAL A 657 8.24 16.62 -16.97
C VAL A 657 7.77 17.68 -17.97
N GLY A 658 6.46 17.90 -18.03
CA GLY A 658 5.84 18.96 -18.80
C GLY A 658 5.11 19.95 -17.90
N LYS A 659 4.85 21.13 -18.45
CA LYS A 659 4.04 22.17 -17.82
C LYS A 659 2.57 21.75 -17.86
N CYS A 660 2.19 20.87 -16.94
CA CYS A 660 0.83 20.38 -16.76
C CYS A 660 0.51 20.10 -15.29
N THR A 661 -0.77 19.99 -15.00
CA THR A 661 -1.31 19.65 -13.68
C THR A 661 -1.66 18.17 -13.60
N TYR A 662 -1.77 17.63 -12.38
CA TYR A 662 -2.26 16.27 -12.18
C TYR A 662 -3.69 16.08 -12.72
N ALA A 663 -4.53 17.13 -12.70
CA ALA A 663 -5.87 17.06 -13.28
C ALA A 663 -5.84 16.86 -14.80
N GLU A 664 -4.94 17.54 -15.51
CA GLU A 664 -4.75 17.37 -16.96
C GLU A 664 -4.18 15.99 -17.31
N GLN A 665 -3.30 15.44 -16.47
CA GLN A 665 -2.82 14.05 -16.61
C GLN A 665 -3.99 13.07 -16.55
N VAL A 666 -4.86 13.18 -15.54
CA VAL A 666 -6.05 12.31 -15.41
C VAL A 666 -7.05 12.56 -16.54
N GLN A 667 -7.27 13.81 -16.96
CA GLN A 667 -8.11 14.13 -18.13
C GLN A 667 -7.61 13.41 -19.38
N ARG A 668 -6.30 13.45 -19.65
CA ARG A 668 -5.69 12.73 -20.77
C ARG A 668 -5.93 11.22 -20.66
N GLU A 669 -5.79 10.64 -19.49
CA GLU A 669 -6.07 9.22 -19.23
C GLU A 669 -7.52 8.86 -19.60
N VAL A 670 -8.50 9.64 -19.11
CA VAL A 670 -9.93 9.42 -19.34
C VAL A 670 -10.29 9.62 -20.82
N ILE A 671 -9.72 10.63 -21.48
CA ILE A 671 -9.90 10.87 -22.93
C ILE A 671 -9.53 9.59 -23.69
N HIS A 672 -8.36 9.02 -23.41
CA HIS A 672 -7.87 7.86 -24.15
C HIS A 672 -8.63 6.57 -23.81
N VAL A 673 -9.12 6.42 -22.56
CA VAL A 673 -10.07 5.34 -22.23
C VAL A 673 -11.34 5.46 -23.07
N LEU A 674 -11.93 6.66 -23.17
CA LEU A 674 -13.15 6.88 -23.97
C LEU A 674 -12.91 6.84 -25.49
N CYS A 675 -11.67 7.03 -25.94
CA CYS A 675 -11.30 6.84 -27.34
C CYS A 675 -11.39 5.37 -27.79
N THR A 676 -11.41 4.39 -26.86
CA THR A 676 -11.67 2.97 -27.15
C THR A 676 -13.15 2.67 -27.39
N GLY A 677 -14.04 3.57 -26.96
CA GLY A 677 -15.49 3.44 -27.05
C GLY A 677 -16.20 3.99 -25.80
N PRO A 678 -17.54 4.11 -25.82
CA PRO A 678 -18.32 4.56 -24.67
C PRO A 678 -18.24 3.56 -23.51
N GLN A 679 -18.02 4.04 -22.29
CA GLN A 679 -17.82 3.20 -21.11
C GLN A 679 -18.66 3.66 -19.90
N PRO A 680 -19.09 2.75 -19.01
CA PRO A 680 -19.63 3.13 -17.71
C PRO A 680 -18.53 3.64 -16.78
N PHE A 681 -18.89 4.46 -15.78
CA PHE A 681 -17.94 5.06 -14.83
C PHE A 681 -17.04 4.01 -14.15
N SER A 682 -17.60 2.89 -13.72
CA SER A 682 -16.86 1.82 -13.03
C SER A 682 -15.75 1.19 -13.88
N HIS A 683 -15.89 1.19 -15.21
CA HIS A 683 -14.86 0.68 -16.10
C HIS A 683 -13.76 1.72 -16.34
N ILE A 684 -14.11 3.01 -16.36
CA ILE A 684 -13.13 4.11 -16.38
C ILE A 684 -12.27 4.06 -15.11
N GLN A 685 -12.91 3.97 -13.94
CA GLN A 685 -12.22 3.92 -12.65
C GLN A 685 -11.22 2.77 -12.55
N LYS A 686 -11.59 1.56 -13.02
CA LYS A 686 -10.69 0.38 -13.03
C LYS A 686 -9.45 0.54 -13.91
N ARG A 687 -9.44 1.51 -14.83
CA ARG A 687 -8.34 1.77 -15.76
C ARG A 687 -7.44 2.92 -15.30
N MET A 688 -7.80 3.63 -14.23
CA MET A 688 -6.99 4.71 -13.68
C MET A 688 -5.87 4.16 -12.79
N SER A 689 -4.79 4.96 -12.64
CA SER A 689 -3.69 4.66 -11.74
C SER A 689 -4.11 4.80 -10.27
N HIS A 690 -3.47 4.03 -9.39
CA HIS A 690 -3.59 4.12 -7.92
C HIS A 690 -2.57 5.09 -7.29
N ASP A 691 -2.02 6.03 -8.06
CA ASP A 691 -1.05 7.02 -7.55
C ASP A 691 -1.67 7.85 -6.40
N PRO A 692 -1.05 7.88 -5.20
CA PRO A 692 -1.55 8.65 -4.05
C PRO A 692 -1.74 10.15 -4.32
N MET A 693 -1.02 10.72 -5.30
CA MET A 693 -1.19 12.12 -5.71
C MET A 693 -2.45 12.31 -6.58
N ILE A 694 -2.83 11.29 -7.35
CA ILE A 694 -4.03 11.29 -8.19
C ILE A 694 -5.28 11.02 -7.36
N GLU A 695 -5.20 10.21 -6.29
CA GLU A 695 -6.35 9.89 -5.41
C GLU A 695 -7.01 11.13 -4.78
N ARG A 696 -6.29 12.25 -4.71
CA ARG A 696 -6.83 13.52 -4.20
C ARG A 696 -7.76 14.24 -5.19
N ILE A 697 -7.78 13.81 -6.46
CA ILE A 697 -8.55 14.43 -7.54
C ILE A 697 -9.86 13.68 -7.72
N SER A 698 -10.97 14.42 -7.79
CA SER A 698 -12.28 13.86 -8.13
C SER A 698 -12.28 13.33 -9.56
N LEU A 699 -12.23 12.00 -9.71
CA LEU A 699 -12.40 11.34 -11.01
C LEU A 699 -13.76 11.69 -11.64
N HIS A 700 -14.80 11.89 -10.82
CA HIS A 700 -16.12 12.26 -11.28
C HIS A 700 -16.11 13.60 -12.02
N ASP A 701 -15.50 14.63 -11.43
CA ASP A 701 -15.38 15.96 -12.02
C ASP A 701 -14.59 15.92 -13.33
N VAL A 702 -13.50 15.15 -13.35
CA VAL A 702 -12.69 14.95 -14.55
C VAL A 702 -13.50 14.30 -15.66
N VAL A 703 -14.22 13.22 -15.37
CA VAL A 703 -15.07 12.51 -16.35
C VAL A 703 -16.15 13.46 -16.91
N ASN A 704 -16.83 14.22 -16.06
CA ASN A 704 -17.85 15.19 -16.50
C ASN A 704 -17.25 16.34 -17.35
N SER A 705 -16.00 16.71 -17.08
CA SER A 705 -15.30 17.71 -17.88
C SER A 705 -14.98 17.23 -19.30
N VAL A 706 -14.69 15.93 -19.50
CA VAL A 706 -14.27 15.39 -20.80
C VAL A 706 -15.35 14.63 -21.57
N ALA A 707 -16.42 14.21 -20.90
CA ALA A 707 -17.43 13.32 -21.46
C ALA A 707 -18.87 13.83 -21.29
N ASN A 708 -19.75 13.38 -22.17
CA ASN A 708 -21.20 13.52 -22.06
C ASN A 708 -21.79 12.21 -21.52
N PHE A 709 -22.64 12.28 -20.50
CA PHE A 709 -23.30 11.10 -19.94
C PHE A 709 -24.60 10.78 -20.69
N ASN A 710 -24.70 9.55 -21.19
CA ASN A 710 -25.94 9.01 -21.76
C ASN A 710 -26.64 8.13 -20.71
N LYS A 711 -27.86 8.52 -20.35
CA LYS A 711 -28.67 7.82 -19.34
C LYS A 711 -28.87 6.33 -19.70
N PRO A 712 -28.92 5.43 -18.69
CA PRO A 712 -29.17 4.01 -18.91
C PRO A 712 -30.50 3.76 -19.64
N THR A 713 -30.56 2.70 -20.44
CA THR A 713 -31.83 2.15 -20.92
C THR A 713 -32.23 0.98 -20.02
N SER A 714 -33.48 0.48 -20.12
CA SER A 714 -33.99 -0.60 -19.26
C SER A 714 -33.15 -1.89 -19.25
N THR A 715 -32.21 -2.04 -20.17
CA THR A 715 -31.32 -3.20 -20.30
C THR A 715 -29.82 -2.86 -20.29
N SER A 716 -29.43 -1.58 -20.24
CA SER A 716 -28.01 -1.18 -20.32
C SER A 716 -27.66 -0.08 -19.32
N ALA A 717 -26.50 -0.20 -18.66
CA ALA A 717 -25.97 0.84 -17.78
C ALA A 717 -25.73 2.16 -18.54
N GLY A 718 -25.71 3.28 -17.82
CA GLY A 718 -25.37 4.59 -18.39
C GLY A 718 -23.92 4.63 -18.85
N GLN A 719 -23.66 5.34 -19.95
CA GLN A 719 -22.35 5.34 -20.61
C GLN A 719 -21.86 6.76 -20.89
N PHE A 720 -20.58 6.99 -20.62
CA PHE A 720 -19.89 8.22 -20.93
C PHE A 720 -19.33 8.19 -22.35
N HIS A 721 -19.56 9.25 -23.11
CA HIS A 721 -19.10 9.44 -24.47
C HIS A 721 -18.15 10.63 -24.51
N LEU A 722 -17.00 10.49 -25.17
CA LEU A 722 -16.06 11.61 -25.32
C LEU A 722 -16.74 12.80 -26.02
N LYS A 723 -16.49 14.02 -25.55
CA LYS A 723 -16.98 15.25 -26.20
C LYS A 723 -16.34 15.41 -27.58
N ASP A 724 -17.15 15.79 -28.57
CA ASP A 724 -16.68 15.99 -29.96
C ASP A 724 -15.53 17.02 -30.06
N SER A 725 -15.52 18.03 -29.18
CA SER A 725 -14.46 19.04 -29.10
C SER A 725 -13.08 18.48 -28.73
N LEU A 726 -13.03 17.31 -28.08
CA LEU A 726 -11.80 16.67 -27.62
C LEU A 726 -11.32 15.56 -28.57
N LEU A 727 -11.98 15.36 -29.72
CA LEU A 727 -11.52 14.39 -30.71
C LEU A 727 -10.13 14.72 -31.27
N CYS A 728 -9.72 15.99 -31.28
CA CYS A 728 -8.37 16.37 -31.70
C CYS A 728 -7.27 15.91 -30.71
N GLU A 729 -7.61 15.57 -29.47
CA GLU A 729 -6.65 15.15 -28.43
C GLU A 729 -6.27 13.67 -28.49
N TYR A 730 -6.92 12.88 -29.37
CA TYR A 730 -6.61 11.47 -29.53
C TYR A 730 -5.18 11.25 -30.03
N ASN A 731 -4.41 10.51 -29.24
CA ASN A 731 -3.09 10.01 -29.59
C ASN A 731 -3.18 8.52 -29.96
N PRO A 732 -2.94 8.13 -31.24
CA PRO A 732 -2.86 6.73 -31.64
C PRO A 732 -1.73 5.95 -30.94
N PHE A 733 -0.74 6.65 -30.41
CA PHE A 733 0.42 6.08 -29.73
C PHE A 733 0.39 6.36 -28.22
N PHE A 734 -0.81 6.51 -27.64
CA PHE A 734 -0.95 6.66 -26.20
C PHE A 734 -0.32 5.48 -25.46
N TYR A 735 0.70 5.78 -24.65
CA TYR A 735 1.61 4.81 -24.06
C TYR A 735 0.96 3.80 -23.09
N HIS A 736 -0.24 4.09 -22.58
CA HIS A 736 -1.00 3.19 -21.70
C HIS A 736 -1.96 2.25 -22.42
N TYR A 737 -2.02 2.28 -23.76
CA TYR A 737 -2.81 1.30 -24.50
C TYR A 737 -2.17 -0.09 -24.47
N SER A 738 -2.95 -1.07 -24.02
CA SER A 738 -2.66 -2.46 -24.35
C SER A 738 -2.83 -2.71 -25.85
N ARG A 739 -2.29 -3.82 -26.37
CA ARG A 739 -2.49 -4.21 -27.78
C ARG A 739 -3.98 -4.33 -28.15
N SER A 740 -4.81 -4.78 -27.21
CA SER A 740 -6.27 -4.82 -27.40
C SER A 740 -6.89 -3.44 -27.42
N ASP A 741 -6.47 -2.54 -26.52
CA ASP A 741 -7.01 -1.18 -26.46
C ASP A 741 -6.66 -0.38 -27.72
N LEU A 742 -5.42 -0.51 -28.20
CA LEU A 742 -4.99 0.13 -29.44
C LEU A 742 -5.87 -0.28 -30.63
N SER A 743 -6.10 -1.58 -30.79
CA SER A 743 -6.97 -2.10 -31.86
C SER A 743 -8.41 -1.61 -31.73
N GLN A 744 -8.95 -1.54 -30.51
CA GLN A 744 -10.28 -1.01 -30.24
C GLN A 744 -10.37 0.49 -30.54
N ALA A 745 -9.38 1.27 -30.10
CA ALA A 745 -9.29 2.71 -30.35
C ALA A 745 -9.19 3.01 -31.85
N GLU A 746 -8.32 2.31 -32.59
CA GLU A 746 -8.17 2.47 -34.04
C GLU A 746 -9.51 2.24 -34.77
N GLN A 747 -10.20 1.14 -34.49
CA GLN A 747 -11.49 0.81 -35.12
C GLN A 747 -12.58 1.82 -34.75
N TYR A 748 -12.67 2.19 -33.47
CA TYR A 748 -13.69 3.12 -32.99
C TYR A 748 -13.46 4.53 -33.55
N GLN A 749 -12.22 5.03 -33.52
CA GLN A 749 -11.87 6.35 -34.05
C GLN A 749 -12.03 6.42 -35.56
N GLN A 750 -11.68 5.38 -36.31
CA GLN A 750 -11.92 5.33 -37.76
C GLN A 750 -13.42 5.46 -38.07
N LYS A 751 -14.27 4.76 -37.31
CA LYS A 751 -15.73 4.83 -37.46
C LYS A 751 -16.27 6.23 -37.15
N VAL A 752 -15.89 6.80 -36.01
CA VAL A 752 -16.37 8.12 -35.54
C VAL A 752 -15.91 9.23 -36.49
N ARG A 753 -14.67 9.18 -36.98
CA ARG A 753 -14.06 10.24 -37.78
C ARG A 753 -14.36 10.17 -39.27
N SER A 754 -14.83 9.03 -39.79
CA SER A 754 -15.11 8.80 -41.22
C SER A 754 -15.96 9.87 -41.92
N LYS A 755 -16.77 10.64 -41.16
CA LYS A 755 -17.65 11.70 -41.68
C LYS A 755 -17.22 13.12 -41.30
N LEU A 756 -16.08 13.26 -40.61
CA LEU A 756 -15.54 14.54 -40.15
C LEU A 756 -14.58 15.14 -41.18
N ASP A 757 -14.04 16.31 -40.90
CA ASP A 757 -13.04 16.96 -41.75
C ASP A 757 -11.81 16.06 -41.99
N ARG A 758 -11.20 16.16 -43.18
CA ARG A 758 -10.05 15.34 -43.57
C ARG A 758 -8.88 15.47 -42.60
N LYS A 759 -8.70 16.64 -41.96
CA LYS A 759 -7.67 16.85 -40.93
C LYS A 759 -7.92 16.00 -39.67
N LEU A 760 -9.17 15.80 -39.29
CA LEU A 760 -9.54 14.95 -38.16
C LEU A 760 -9.44 13.47 -38.52
N GLN A 761 -9.77 13.10 -39.77
CA GLN A 761 -9.59 11.74 -40.30
C GLN A 761 -8.11 11.31 -40.30
N ALA A 762 -7.20 12.26 -40.63
CA ALA A 762 -5.77 12.03 -40.65
C ALA A 762 -5.16 11.60 -39.30
N CYS A 763 -5.85 11.85 -38.17
CA CYS A 763 -5.36 11.58 -36.81
C CYS A 763 -3.91 12.05 -36.58
N PRO A 764 -3.61 13.34 -36.83
CA PRO A 764 -2.26 13.87 -36.64
C PRO A 764 -1.85 13.85 -35.15
N PRO A 765 -0.56 13.93 -34.83
CA PRO A 765 -0.11 14.08 -33.46
C PRO A 765 -0.78 15.28 -32.77
N PRO A 766 -1.39 15.12 -31.58
CA PRO A 766 -1.90 16.24 -30.81
C PRO A 766 -0.72 17.12 -30.37
N THR A 767 -0.98 18.41 -30.15
CA THR A 767 0.07 19.34 -29.71
C THR A 767 0.35 19.10 -28.22
N PRO A 768 1.51 18.53 -27.82
CA PRO A 768 1.77 18.26 -26.41
C PRO A 768 2.01 19.57 -25.65
N CYS A 769 1.87 19.56 -24.32
CA CYS A 769 2.29 20.69 -23.49
C CYS A 769 3.80 20.99 -23.65
N GLU A 770 4.25 22.12 -23.13
CA GLU A 770 5.68 22.42 -23.11
C GLU A 770 6.41 21.53 -22.10
N PHE A 771 7.66 21.17 -22.40
CA PHE A 771 8.52 20.57 -21.40
C PHE A 771 8.84 21.56 -20.28
N GLU A 772 9.06 21.03 -19.07
CA GLU A 772 9.78 21.75 -18.04
C GLU A 772 11.23 22.02 -18.50
N PRO A 773 11.88 23.10 -18.02
CA PRO A 773 13.19 23.53 -18.50
C PRO A 773 14.28 22.46 -18.51
N PHE A 774 14.30 21.57 -17.51
CA PHE A 774 15.26 20.45 -17.45
C PHE A 774 15.07 19.45 -18.59
N PHE A 775 13.83 19.10 -18.93
CA PHE A 775 13.52 18.11 -19.97
C PHE A 775 13.45 18.69 -21.38
N ALA A 776 13.42 20.01 -21.53
CA ALA A 776 13.35 20.70 -22.82
C ALA A 776 14.38 20.22 -23.87
N PRO A 777 15.63 19.85 -23.54
CA PRO A 777 16.59 19.33 -24.51
C PRO A 777 16.17 18.02 -25.20
N ALA A 778 15.30 17.20 -24.61
CA ALA A 778 14.86 15.93 -25.17
C ALA A 778 14.22 16.07 -26.56
N ARG A 779 13.56 17.21 -26.85
CA ARG A 779 12.99 17.51 -28.18
C ARG A 779 14.04 17.57 -29.30
N ASN A 780 15.32 17.81 -28.96
CA ASN A 780 16.39 17.94 -29.94
C ASN A 780 16.68 16.63 -30.70
N ILE A 781 16.26 15.47 -30.18
CA ILE A 781 16.32 14.18 -30.87
C ILE A 781 15.64 14.27 -32.24
N LEU A 782 14.50 14.96 -32.32
CA LEU A 782 13.67 15.09 -33.52
C LEU A 782 14.36 15.82 -34.68
N LYS A 783 15.35 16.68 -34.39
CA LYS A 783 16.12 17.44 -35.40
C LYS A 783 17.54 16.92 -35.63
N THR A 784 17.86 15.73 -35.13
CA THR A 784 19.16 15.11 -35.39
C THR A 784 19.25 14.66 -36.86
N PRO A 785 20.38 14.89 -37.56
CA PRO A 785 20.55 14.42 -38.93
C PRO A 785 20.43 12.90 -39.04
N CYS A 786 20.96 12.14 -38.07
CA CYS A 786 20.78 10.70 -38.00
C CYS A 786 19.30 10.25 -38.01
N LEU A 787 18.43 10.84 -37.17
CA LEU A 787 17.01 10.47 -37.16
C LEU A 787 16.33 10.85 -38.48
N ILE A 788 16.61 12.02 -39.03
CA ILE A 788 16.04 12.47 -40.31
C ILE A 788 16.40 11.51 -41.44
N LYS A 789 17.65 11.04 -41.50
CA LYS A 789 18.10 10.00 -42.45
C LYS A 789 17.35 8.68 -42.24
N ILE A 790 17.15 8.25 -40.99
CA ILE A 790 16.38 7.04 -40.68
C ILE A 790 14.92 7.19 -41.14
N LEU A 791 14.28 8.33 -40.88
CA LEU A 791 12.91 8.60 -41.33
C LEU A 791 12.82 8.57 -42.86
N LYS A 792 13.78 9.17 -43.56
CA LYS A 792 13.88 9.09 -45.03
C LYS A 792 14.05 7.65 -45.52
N ILE A 793 14.92 6.86 -44.88
CA ILE A 793 15.13 5.45 -45.21
C ILE A 793 13.81 4.67 -45.11
N VAL A 794 13.00 4.92 -44.07
CA VAL A 794 11.67 4.30 -43.93
C VAL A 794 10.77 4.67 -45.10
N LEU A 795 10.66 5.97 -45.44
CA LEU A 795 9.84 6.45 -46.57
C LEU A 795 10.28 5.81 -47.91
N ASP A 796 11.58 5.84 -48.19
CA ASP A 796 12.14 5.29 -49.44
C ASP A 796 11.93 3.76 -49.52
N ARG A 797 12.06 3.04 -48.40
CA ARG A 797 11.80 1.59 -48.32
C ARG A 797 10.33 1.25 -48.52
N THR A 798 9.41 2.09 -48.05
CA THR A 798 7.97 1.94 -48.29
C THR A 798 7.65 2.08 -49.78
N GLY A 799 8.18 3.11 -50.44
CA GLY A 799 7.98 3.31 -51.88
C GLY A 799 8.55 2.17 -52.75
N LYS A 800 9.65 1.56 -52.30
CA LYS A 800 10.31 0.42 -53.00
C LYS A 800 9.75 -0.95 -52.63
N ARG A 801 8.75 -1.05 -51.75
CA ARG A 801 8.24 -2.33 -51.19
C ARG A 801 9.36 -3.21 -50.61
N SER A 802 10.30 -2.60 -49.87
CA SER A 802 11.36 -3.35 -49.20
C SER A 802 10.78 -4.29 -48.14
N ARG A 803 11.42 -5.46 -47.97
CA ARG A 803 11.10 -6.41 -46.88
C ARG A 803 11.31 -5.84 -45.48
N PHE A 804 12.00 -4.70 -45.39
CA PHE A 804 12.26 -3.98 -44.14
C PHE A 804 11.30 -2.80 -43.91
N SER A 805 10.15 -2.80 -44.58
CA SER A 805 9.09 -1.79 -44.45
C SER A 805 7.79 -2.42 -43.95
N SER A 806 6.98 -1.65 -43.21
CA SER A 806 5.60 -1.99 -42.83
C SER A 806 4.75 -0.72 -42.72
N ASP A 807 3.42 -0.86 -42.84
CA ASP A 807 2.47 0.25 -42.64
C ASP A 807 2.61 0.87 -41.23
N ARG A 808 2.79 0.03 -40.21
CA ARG A 808 2.98 0.45 -38.81
C ARG A 808 4.27 1.25 -38.61
N LEU A 809 5.31 0.94 -39.37
CA LEU A 809 6.58 1.67 -39.36
C LEU A 809 6.44 3.02 -40.08
N LEU A 810 5.75 3.05 -41.23
CA LEU A 810 5.40 4.29 -41.94
C LEU A 810 4.58 5.22 -41.03
N HIS A 811 3.56 4.70 -40.35
CA HIS A 811 2.71 5.48 -39.45
C HIS A 811 3.54 6.22 -38.39
N ARG A 812 4.48 5.51 -37.72
CA ARG A 812 5.38 6.10 -36.72
C ARG A 812 6.34 7.13 -37.30
N ALA A 813 6.85 6.89 -38.51
CA ALA A 813 7.73 7.84 -39.19
C ALA A 813 6.99 9.15 -39.51
N LEU A 814 5.78 9.08 -40.08
CA LEU A 814 4.94 10.24 -40.34
C LEU A 814 4.58 10.97 -39.03
N TYR A 815 4.28 10.22 -37.97
CA TYR A 815 3.95 10.79 -36.66
C TYR A 815 5.12 11.56 -36.04
N LEU A 816 6.35 11.01 -36.07
CA LEU A 816 7.56 11.70 -35.60
C LEU A 816 7.84 12.98 -36.40
N ILE A 817 7.67 12.94 -37.73
CA ILE A 817 7.78 14.15 -38.58
C ILE A 817 6.73 15.18 -38.16
N GLY A 818 5.49 14.76 -37.94
CA GLY A 818 4.42 15.63 -37.44
C GLY A 818 4.76 16.29 -36.10
N MET A 819 5.30 15.53 -35.14
CA MET A 819 5.76 16.06 -33.85
C MET A 819 6.89 17.08 -34.02
N ALA A 820 7.85 16.82 -34.91
CA ALA A 820 8.95 17.75 -35.19
C ALA A 820 8.44 19.08 -35.80
N LEU A 821 7.44 19.00 -36.68
CA LEU A 821 6.77 20.17 -37.26
C LEU A 821 5.98 20.97 -36.21
N HIS A 822 5.38 20.32 -35.21
CA HIS A 822 4.76 21.01 -34.08
C HIS A 822 5.79 21.76 -33.23
N GLU A 823 6.94 21.15 -32.93
CA GLU A 823 8.02 21.83 -32.20
C GLU A 823 8.59 23.03 -32.97
N GLN A 824 8.78 22.92 -34.29
CA GLN A 824 9.19 24.07 -35.11
C GLN A 824 8.10 25.13 -35.22
N THR A 825 6.82 24.76 -35.23
CA THR A 825 5.73 25.75 -35.20
C THR A 825 5.77 26.54 -33.89
N ARG A 826 6.08 25.87 -32.77
CA ARG A 826 6.20 26.50 -31.44
C ARG A 826 7.43 27.39 -31.33
N ASP A 827 8.57 26.96 -31.88
CA ASP A 827 9.83 27.70 -31.87
C ASP A 827 10.41 27.85 -33.30
N PRO A 828 9.84 28.76 -34.13
CA PRO A 828 10.21 28.86 -35.54
C PRO A 828 11.67 29.24 -35.81
N ARG A 829 12.37 29.81 -34.83
CA ARG A 829 13.76 30.28 -34.98
C ARG A 829 14.78 29.47 -34.18
N GLY A 830 14.38 28.83 -33.08
CA GLY A 830 15.26 28.00 -32.25
C GLY A 830 15.22 26.50 -32.55
N PHE A 831 14.17 26.02 -33.23
CA PHE A 831 13.99 24.61 -33.60
C PHE A 831 13.97 24.40 -35.12
N LEU A 832 15.15 24.40 -35.75
CA LEU A 832 15.35 24.38 -37.20
C LEU A 832 15.24 22.98 -37.84
N PHE A 833 14.12 22.28 -37.65
CA PHE A 833 13.94 20.93 -38.21
C PHE A 833 13.90 20.92 -39.74
N THR A 834 13.12 21.80 -40.38
CA THR A 834 12.97 21.83 -41.85
C THR A 834 14.29 22.12 -42.57
N GLU A 835 15.18 22.91 -41.97
CA GLU A 835 16.49 23.20 -42.57
C GLU A 835 17.39 21.96 -42.61
N VAL A 836 17.37 21.14 -41.56
CA VAL A 836 18.12 19.88 -41.53
C VAL A 836 17.46 18.85 -42.44
N ALA A 837 16.13 18.80 -42.45
CA ALA A 837 15.35 17.87 -43.28
C ALA A 837 15.46 18.16 -44.79
N GLU A 838 15.63 19.44 -45.18
CA GLU A 838 15.87 19.84 -46.58
C GLU A 838 17.21 19.30 -47.11
N LYS A 839 18.26 19.28 -46.28
CA LYS A 839 19.58 18.72 -46.67
C LYS A 839 19.52 17.25 -47.05
N GLU A 840 18.55 16.52 -46.49
CA GLU A 840 18.31 15.11 -46.78
C GLU A 840 17.17 14.90 -47.81
N GLU A 841 16.62 15.97 -48.40
CA GLU A 841 15.48 15.91 -49.33
C GLU A 841 14.22 15.20 -48.77
N LEU A 842 13.96 15.30 -47.45
CA LEU A 842 12.87 14.56 -46.79
C LEU A 842 11.48 14.89 -47.38
N LEU A 843 11.22 16.17 -47.70
CA LEU A 843 9.95 16.60 -48.30
C LEU A 843 9.71 15.93 -49.66
N ARG A 844 10.77 15.76 -50.46
CA ARG A 844 10.69 15.10 -51.76
C ARG A 844 10.31 13.63 -51.62
N SER A 845 10.89 12.92 -50.64
CA SER A 845 10.49 11.53 -50.34
C SER A 845 9.02 11.45 -49.92
N LEU A 846 8.52 12.37 -49.08
CA LEU A 846 7.09 12.43 -48.71
C LEU A 846 6.18 12.64 -49.92
N GLU A 847 6.51 13.61 -50.78
CA GLU A 847 5.73 13.91 -51.99
C GLU A 847 5.75 12.75 -52.99
N SER A 848 6.87 12.03 -53.11
CA SER A 848 6.99 10.87 -54.01
C SER A 848 6.07 9.70 -53.66
N LEU A 849 5.66 9.59 -52.39
CA LEU A 849 4.73 8.57 -51.90
C LEU A 849 3.26 8.98 -52.06
N SER A 850 2.98 10.26 -52.33
CA SER A 850 1.61 10.76 -52.43
C SER A 850 0.91 10.18 -53.66
N GLY A 851 -0.16 9.42 -53.43
CA GLY A 851 -0.93 8.75 -54.49
C GLY A 851 -0.49 7.31 -54.78
N SER A 852 0.53 6.81 -54.10
CA SER A 852 0.98 5.41 -54.20
C SER A 852 0.02 4.46 -53.48
N SER A 853 -0.16 3.25 -54.03
CA SER A 853 -1.01 2.21 -53.42
C SER A 853 -0.50 1.73 -52.04
N GLU A 854 0.80 1.90 -51.82
CA GLU A 854 1.58 1.48 -50.66
C GLU A 854 1.27 2.30 -49.41
N VAL A 855 0.70 3.50 -49.56
CA VAL A 855 0.36 4.38 -48.44
C VAL A 855 -1.15 4.52 -48.23
N ALA A 856 -1.96 3.66 -48.86
CA ALA A 856 -3.41 3.79 -48.86
C ALA A 856 -4.03 3.83 -47.44
N THR A 857 -3.46 3.09 -46.50
CA THR A 857 -3.88 3.04 -45.09
C THR A 857 -3.61 4.34 -44.33
N HIS A 858 -2.60 5.09 -44.72
CA HIS A 858 -2.14 6.31 -44.04
C HIS A 858 -2.13 7.55 -44.96
N ALA A 859 -2.90 7.52 -46.06
CA ALA A 859 -2.91 8.55 -47.08
C ALA A 859 -3.32 9.93 -46.53
N ASP A 860 -4.27 9.97 -45.58
CA ASP A 860 -4.71 11.21 -44.96
C ASP A 860 -3.66 11.80 -44.01
N LEU A 861 -2.94 10.96 -43.26
CA LEU A 861 -1.83 11.41 -42.42
C LEU A 861 -0.65 11.91 -43.26
N LEU A 862 -0.31 11.22 -44.36
CA LEU A 862 0.71 11.67 -45.30
C LEU A 862 0.33 13.03 -45.90
N TRP A 863 -0.92 13.19 -46.35
CA TRP A 863 -1.43 14.46 -46.85
C TRP A 863 -1.28 15.56 -45.79
N TRP A 864 -1.74 15.33 -44.56
CA TRP A 864 -1.63 16.30 -43.47
C TRP A 864 -0.18 16.68 -43.21
N THR A 865 0.73 15.70 -43.19
CA THR A 865 2.16 15.89 -42.95
C THR A 865 2.79 16.79 -44.02
N ILE A 866 2.50 16.54 -45.30
CA ILE A 866 3.00 17.37 -46.42
C ILE A 866 2.46 18.80 -46.31
N GLN A 867 1.17 18.97 -46.02
CA GLN A 867 0.58 20.31 -45.86
C GLN A 867 1.20 21.07 -44.70
N LYS A 868 1.35 20.41 -43.54
CA LYS A 868 1.94 21.02 -42.35
C LYS A 868 3.42 21.36 -42.57
N TYR A 869 4.16 20.52 -43.28
CA TYR A 869 5.56 20.79 -43.62
C TYR A 869 5.69 22.09 -44.44
N LYS A 870 4.89 22.24 -45.49
CA LYS A 870 4.88 23.45 -46.34
C LYS A 870 4.45 24.70 -45.57
N GLU A 871 3.47 24.58 -44.68
CA GLU A 871 3.03 25.65 -43.78
C GLU A 871 4.19 26.13 -42.90
N VAL A 872 4.91 25.20 -42.25
CA VAL A 872 6.03 25.51 -41.34
C VAL A 872 7.23 26.09 -42.09
N GLN A 873 7.53 25.60 -43.30
CA GLN A 873 8.58 26.16 -44.15
C GLN A 873 8.27 27.62 -44.53
N LEU A 874 7.01 27.94 -44.87
CA LEU A 874 6.59 29.31 -45.15
C LEU A 874 6.66 30.21 -43.92
N LEU A 875 6.24 29.71 -42.74
CA LEU A 875 6.32 30.43 -41.47
C LEU A 875 7.77 30.79 -41.12
N SER A 876 8.69 29.86 -41.35
CA SER A 876 10.13 30.04 -41.07
C SER A 876 10.76 31.09 -41.99
N MET A 877 10.28 31.22 -43.24
CA MET A 877 10.77 32.21 -44.20
C MET A 877 10.17 33.62 -44.02
N THR A 878 8.90 33.72 -43.61
CA THR A 878 8.15 34.99 -43.64
C THR A 878 7.93 35.62 -42.27
N GLY A 879 8.08 34.87 -41.18
CA GLY A 879 7.94 35.38 -39.80
C GLY A 879 6.56 35.89 -39.41
N LYS A 880 5.52 35.67 -40.24
CA LYS A 880 4.12 36.06 -39.95
C LYS A 880 3.20 34.85 -40.12
N ALA A 881 2.36 34.61 -39.11
CA ALA A 881 1.28 33.63 -39.20
C ALA A 881 0.27 34.05 -40.28
N VAL A 882 -0.13 33.12 -41.15
CA VAL A 882 -1.18 33.34 -42.14
C VAL A 882 -2.53 33.48 -41.42
N GLU A 883 -3.10 34.68 -41.38
CA GLU A 883 -4.49 34.87 -40.99
C GLU A 883 -5.41 34.11 -41.97
N LYS A 884 -6.24 33.22 -41.44
CA LYS A 884 -7.27 32.51 -42.23
C LYS A 884 -8.25 33.53 -42.83
N ARG A 885 -8.19 33.71 -44.14
CA ARG A 885 -9.25 34.36 -44.93
C ARG A 885 -10.51 33.48 -44.84
N LYS A 886 -11.60 34.01 -44.27
CA LYS A 886 -12.94 33.40 -44.34
C LYS A 886 -13.34 33.38 -45.82
N GLU A 887 -13.48 32.19 -46.40
CA GLU A 887 -14.19 32.02 -47.67
C GLU A 887 -15.69 32.20 -47.42
N SER A 888 -16.25 33.19 -48.10
CA SER A 888 -17.68 33.47 -48.21
C SER A 888 -18.35 32.41 -49.09
N THR A 889 -19.30 31.68 -48.51
CA THR A 889 -20.20 30.76 -49.19
C THR A 889 -21.29 31.55 -49.93
N GLU A 890 -21.20 31.63 -51.26
CA GLU A 890 -22.35 31.90 -52.12
C GLU A 890 -22.59 30.67 -53.01
N ASN A 891 -23.68 29.95 -52.70
CA ASN A 891 -24.59 29.22 -53.61
C ASN A 891 -25.33 28.12 -52.82
N GLN A 892 -26.48 28.49 -52.24
CA GLN A 892 -27.47 27.56 -51.68
C GLN A 892 -28.84 27.87 -52.29
N GLU A 893 -29.17 27.24 -53.41
CA GLU A 893 -30.56 26.93 -53.78
C GLU A 893 -30.57 25.54 -54.41
N GLY A 894 -31.02 24.53 -53.66
CA GLY A 894 -31.19 23.16 -54.17
C GLY A 894 -31.08 22.02 -53.16
N VAL A 895 -30.51 22.25 -51.96
CA VAL A 895 -30.24 21.17 -50.99
C VAL A 895 -31.32 21.02 -49.91
N ASP A 896 -32.17 22.03 -49.71
CA ASP A 896 -33.14 22.03 -48.60
C ASP A 896 -34.34 21.11 -48.81
N ASP A 897 -34.78 20.85 -50.05
CA ASP A 897 -35.95 19.98 -50.29
C ASP A 897 -35.62 18.48 -50.04
N ALA A 898 -34.36 18.07 -50.23
CA ALA A 898 -33.92 16.70 -49.98
C ALA A 898 -33.74 16.41 -48.48
N LYS A 899 -33.25 17.39 -47.70
CA LYS A 899 -33.07 17.27 -46.25
C LYS A 899 -34.43 17.29 -45.52
N ALA A 900 -35.36 18.13 -45.98
CA ALA A 900 -36.72 18.17 -45.47
C ALA A 900 -37.50 16.86 -45.72
N LYS A 901 -37.40 16.27 -46.92
CA LYS A 901 -38.04 14.97 -47.24
C LYS A 901 -37.45 13.80 -46.44
N ARG A 902 -36.16 13.82 -46.11
CA ARG A 902 -35.49 12.77 -45.29
C ARG A 902 -35.87 12.90 -43.81
N ALA A 903 -35.95 14.12 -43.29
CA ALA A 903 -36.43 14.40 -41.93
C ALA A 903 -37.91 14.01 -41.75
N ALA A 904 -38.77 14.29 -42.75
CA ALA A 904 -40.17 13.89 -42.73
C ALA A 904 -40.37 12.36 -42.77
N ARG A 905 -39.57 11.62 -43.55
CA ARG A 905 -39.59 10.14 -43.54
C ARG A 905 -39.11 9.54 -42.22
N ALA A 906 -38.10 10.14 -41.59
CA ALA A 906 -37.62 9.71 -40.27
C ALA A 906 -38.64 10.00 -39.16
N ALA A 907 -39.34 11.14 -39.22
CA ALA A 907 -40.43 11.47 -38.31
C ALA A 907 -41.61 10.48 -38.45
N LYS A 908 -42.00 10.15 -39.69
CA LYS A 908 -43.08 9.19 -39.95
C LYS A 908 -42.73 7.76 -39.50
N MET A 909 -41.46 7.34 -39.61
CA MET A 909 -41.01 6.05 -39.06
C MET A 909 -40.98 6.05 -37.52
N ARG A 910 -40.61 7.16 -36.87
CA ARG A 910 -40.69 7.29 -35.41
C ARG A 910 -42.14 7.25 -34.91
N GLU A 911 -43.06 7.88 -35.64
CA GLU A 911 -44.49 7.88 -35.32
C GLU A 911 -45.11 6.49 -35.50
N GLN A 912 -44.75 5.77 -36.58
CA GLN A 912 -45.16 4.36 -36.76
C GLN A 912 -44.56 3.41 -35.72
N ALA A 913 -43.32 3.65 -35.28
CA ALA A 913 -42.69 2.89 -34.21
C ALA A 913 -43.38 3.15 -32.85
N MET A 914 -43.72 4.40 -32.53
CA MET A 914 -44.48 4.76 -31.33
C MET A 914 -45.92 4.21 -31.36
N LEU A 915 -46.58 4.21 -32.52
CA LEU A 915 -47.90 3.58 -32.69
C LEU A 915 -47.85 2.06 -32.52
N LYS A 916 -46.77 1.39 -32.98
CA LYS A 916 -46.53 -0.04 -32.74
C LYS A 916 -46.26 -0.33 -31.26
N MET A 917 -45.44 0.48 -30.59
CA MET A 917 -45.18 0.35 -29.15
C MET A 917 -46.43 0.63 -28.31
N SER A 918 -47.26 1.62 -28.69
CA SER A 918 -48.52 1.92 -28.02
C SER A 918 -49.57 0.82 -28.23
N LYS A 919 -49.66 0.21 -29.43
CA LYS A 919 -50.50 -0.98 -29.66
C LYS A 919 -50.03 -2.18 -28.84
N MET A 920 -48.71 -2.37 -28.72
CA MET A 920 -48.12 -3.48 -27.97
C MET A 920 -48.29 -3.29 -26.45
N GLN A 921 -48.19 -2.05 -25.95
CA GLN A 921 -48.54 -1.70 -24.56
C GLN A 921 -50.04 -1.87 -24.28
N LYS A 922 -50.93 -1.48 -25.19
CA LYS A 922 -52.38 -1.70 -25.05
C LYS A 922 -52.76 -3.18 -25.07
N SER A 923 -52.06 -4.02 -25.84
CA SER A 923 -52.24 -5.48 -25.76
C SER A 923 -51.69 -6.08 -24.47
N PHE A 924 -50.70 -5.44 -23.84
CA PHE A 924 -50.12 -5.88 -22.58
C PHE A 924 -51.01 -5.51 -21.38
N LEU A 925 -51.59 -4.30 -21.37
CA LEU A 925 -52.55 -3.84 -20.37
C LEU A 925 -53.84 -4.66 -20.37
N LYS A 926 -54.32 -5.09 -21.55
CA LYS A 926 -55.52 -5.94 -21.70
C LYS A 926 -55.36 -7.35 -21.13
N VAL A 927 -54.12 -7.82 -20.96
CA VAL A 927 -53.79 -9.11 -20.33
C VAL A 927 -53.68 -8.97 -18.82
N MET A 928 -53.31 -7.79 -18.31
CA MET A 928 -53.32 -7.49 -16.87
C MET A 928 -54.72 -7.17 -16.31
N GLU A 929 -55.66 -6.72 -17.14
CA GLU A 929 -57.06 -6.44 -16.73
C GLU A 929 -57.92 -7.69 -16.46
N THR A 930 -57.41 -8.91 -16.73
CA THR A 930 -58.12 -10.18 -16.45
C THR A 930 -57.83 -10.80 -15.08
N GLU A 931 -56.98 -10.20 -14.24
CA GLU A 931 -56.73 -10.70 -12.87
C GLU A 931 -56.97 -9.60 -11.81
N ASN A 932 -58.21 -9.64 -11.30
CA ASN A 932 -58.76 -9.03 -10.08
C ASN A 932 -59.05 -7.51 -10.02
N PRO A 933 -60.18 -7.12 -9.37
CA PRO A 933 -60.84 -5.84 -9.55
C PRO A 933 -60.79 -4.90 -8.34
N SER A 934 -61.01 -3.60 -8.61
CA SER A 934 -61.43 -2.52 -7.68
C SER A 934 -60.35 -2.03 -6.69
N VAL A 935 -60.14 -0.72 -6.45
CA VAL A 935 -61.09 0.39 -6.29
C VAL A 935 -60.43 1.73 -6.74
N THR A 936 -61.28 2.51 -7.40
CA THR A 936 -61.27 3.89 -7.92
C THR A 936 -60.32 4.97 -7.40
N GLU A 937 -59.86 5.76 -8.37
CA GLU A 937 -59.27 7.10 -8.34
C GLU A 937 -60.11 8.17 -7.60
N GLN A 938 -59.43 9.15 -7.02
CA GLN A 938 -59.87 10.55 -7.08
C GLN A 938 -58.70 11.42 -7.53
N THR A 939 -58.88 12.03 -8.71
CA THR A 939 -58.04 13.06 -9.30
C THR A 939 -58.41 14.43 -8.74
N ALA A 940 -57.41 15.27 -8.48
CA ALA A 940 -57.58 16.72 -8.43
C ALA A 940 -56.45 17.37 -9.25
N ALA A 941 -56.88 18.06 -10.32
CA ALA A 941 -56.05 18.77 -11.25
C ALA A 941 -55.66 20.16 -10.71
N GLY A 942 -54.43 20.59 -11.01
CA GLY A 942 -53.97 21.97 -10.83
C GLY A 942 -52.60 22.14 -11.51
N GLY A 943 -52.59 22.66 -12.72
CA GLY A 943 -51.37 22.94 -13.49
C GLY A 943 -50.79 24.32 -13.17
N VAL A 944 -49.46 24.43 -13.14
CA VAL A 944 -48.65 25.67 -13.18
C VAL A 944 -47.31 25.32 -13.89
N PRO A 945 -46.69 26.25 -14.66
CA PRO A 945 -45.90 25.95 -15.85
C PRO A 945 -44.43 25.54 -15.64
N SER A 946 -43.92 24.92 -16.71
CA SER A 946 -42.54 24.54 -17.04
C SER A 946 -41.51 25.67 -16.88
N GLU A 947 -40.58 25.52 -15.95
CA GLU A 947 -39.19 25.99 -16.07
C GLU A 947 -38.21 24.97 -15.44
N LEU A 948 -37.19 24.61 -16.23
CA LEU A 948 -35.84 24.12 -15.90
C LEU A 948 -35.64 23.27 -14.63
N ARG A 949 -35.31 21.98 -14.79
CA ARG A 949 -34.60 21.19 -13.77
C ARG A 949 -33.56 20.25 -14.39
N GLY A 950 -32.30 20.55 -14.11
CA GLY A 950 -31.18 19.60 -14.20
C GLY A 950 -31.22 18.63 -13.03
N ASP A 951 -30.86 17.38 -13.31
CA ASP A 951 -30.59 16.34 -12.31
C ASP A 951 -29.06 16.19 -12.28
N ASP A 952 -28.43 16.55 -11.16
CA ASP A 952 -27.23 15.91 -10.63
C ASP A 952 -27.25 16.12 -9.10
N ASP A 953 -27.35 15.02 -8.36
CA ASP A 953 -27.16 14.93 -6.92
C ASP A 953 -25.65 14.91 -6.62
N GLU A 954 -25.04 16.08 -6.48
CA GLU A 954 -23.94 16.32 -5.55
C GLU A 954 -24.16 17.66 -4.85
N ASP A 955 -23.77 17.74 -3.57
CA ASP A 955 -24.01 18.86 -2.65
C ASP A 955 -23.57 20.21 -3.24
N PHE A 956 -24.51 20.97 -3.83
CA PHE A 956 -24.30 22.37 -4.21
C PHE A 956 -24.63 23.29 -3.03
N VAL A 957 -23.61 23.82 -2.37
CA VAL A 957 -23.61 25.27 -2.11
C VAL A 957 -23.22 25.90 -3.44
N SER A 958 -24.19 26.48 -4.15
CA SER A 958 -23.90 27.30 -5.33
C SER A 958 -22.85 28.34 -4.96
N LYS A 959 -21.66 28.29 -5.57
CA LYS A 959 -20.79 29.47 -5.62
C LYS A 959 -21.59 30.55 -6.36
N GLN A 960 -22.02 31.59 -5.64
CA GLN A 960 -22.54 32.77 -6.29
C GLN A 960 -21.50 33.27 -7.28
N GLN A 961 -21.93 33.54 -8.51
CA GLN A 961 -21.18 34.42 -9.38
C GLN A 961 -21.13 35.80 -8.70
N ASP A 962 -19.91 36.20 -8.33
CA ASP A 962 -19.44 37.60 -8.34
C ASP A 962 -19.63 38.51 -7.10
N HIS A 963 -19.78 37.99 -5.87
CA HIS A 963 -19.73 38.84 -4.66
C HIS A 963 -18.96 38.22 -3.48
N GLY A 964 -17.62 38.37 -3.45
CA GLY A 964 -16.81 38.31 -2.21
C GLY A 964 -17.03 37.13 -1.23
N PHE A 965 -16.58 37.32 0.02
CA PHE A 965 -16.79 36.37 1.13
C PHE A 965 -18.24 36.42 1.62
N PRO A 966 -18.93 35.29 1.85
CA PRO A 966 -20.34 35.29 2.24
C PRO A 966 -20.56 36.02 3.58
N VAL A 967 -21.49 36.97 3.59
CA VAL A 967 -21.82 37.78 4.76
C VAL A 967 -23.08 37.21 5.42
N CYS A 968 -22.90 36.61 6.59
CA CYS A 968 -23.98 35.88 7.26
C CYS A 968 -24.94 36.77 8.08
N LEU A 969 -24.55 38.02 8.39
CA LEU A 969 -25.29 38.93 9.26
C LEU A 969 -25.21 40.39 8.79
N GLY A 970 -26.23 41.19 9.11
CA GLY A 970 -26.30 42.62 8.77
C GLY A 970 -27.06 42.93 7.47
N PRO A 971 -27.18 44.23 7.11
CA PRO A 971 -27.99 44.67 5.98
C PRO A 971 -27.47 44.22 4.60
N GLN A 972 -26.24 43.72 4.53
CA GLN A 972 -25.61 43.17 3.31
C GLN A 972 -25.57 41.63 3.32
N ARG A 973 -26.43 40.96 4.09
CA ARG A 973 -26.44 39.49 4.16
C ARG A 973 -26.65 38.86 2.78
N SER A 974 -25.88 37.82 2.48
CA SER A 974 -26.03 37.04 1.25
C SER A 974 -27.36 36.27 1.26
N VAL A 975 -28.10 36.29 0.15
CA VAL A 975 -29.37 35.56 0.00
C VAL A 975 -29.07 34.09 -0.35
N VAL A 976 -29.68 33.16 0.39
CA VAL A 976 -29.51 31.71 0.20
C VAL A 976 -30.64 31.18 -0.70
N GLU A 977 -30.31 30.43 -1.76
CA GLU A 977 -31.29 29.74 -2.62
C GLU A 977 -32.00 28.58 -1.89
N SER A 978 -33.18 28.18 -2.37
CA SER A 978 -33.98 27.11 -1.76
C SER A 978 -33.29 25.75 -1.87
N VAL A 979 -33.08 25.06 -0.75
CA VAL A 979 -32.49 23.72 -0.71
C VAL A 979 -33.46 22.69 -1.29
N LEU A 980 -33.02 21.91 -2.28
CA LEU A 980 -33.81 20.83 -2.90
C LEU A 980 -33.71 19.53 -2.08
N PRO A 981 -34.76 18.69 -2.05
CA PRO A 981 -34.71 17.38 -1.40
C PRO A 981 -33.69 16.43 -2.06
N ARG A 982 -32.77 15.89 -1.26
CA ARG A 982 -31.69 14.98 -1.70
C ARG A 982 -32.23 13.59 -2.04
N LYS A 983 -31.81 12.99 -3.16
CA LYS A 983 -32.09 11.57 -3.45
C LYS A 983 -30.95 10.68 -2.97
N VAL A 984 -31.27 9.51 -2.45
CA VAL A 984 -30.31 8.55 -1.89
C VAL A 984 -30.68 7.13 -2.30
N THR A 985 -29.69 6.33 -2.68
CA THR A 985 -29.87 4.93 -3.08
C THR A 985 -29.51 3.99 -1.94
N CYS A 986 -30.34 2.97 -1.69
CA CYS A 986 -30.00 1.92 -0.73
C CYS A 986 -29.07 0.88 -1.36
N ILE A 987 -27.87 0.66 -0.79
CA ILE A 987 -26.91 -0.33 -1.33
C ILE A 987 -27.41 -1.79 -1.27
N LEU A 988 -28.39 -2.09 -0.42
CA LEU A 988 -28.89 -3.45 -0.21
C LEU A 988 -30.02 -3.81 -1.17
N CYS A 989 -31.01 -2.94 -1.37
CA CYS A 989 -32.15 -3.19 -2.26
C CYS A 989 -32.09 -2.42 -3.59
N GLN A 990 -31.14 -1.49 -3.75
CA GLN A 990 -30.94 -0.67 -4.95
C GLN A 990 -32.13 0.25 -5.30
N GLU A 991 -33.04 0.49 -4.36
CA GLU A 991 -34.11 1.48 -4.50
C GLU A 991 -33.56 2.89 -4.23
N GLU A 992 -33.92 3.84 -5.10
CA GLU A 992 -33.70 5.28 -4.92
C GLU A 992 -34.88 5.91 -4.19
N GLU A 993 -34.59 6.66 -3.14
CA GLU A 993 -35.60 7.34 -2.33
C GLU A 993 -35.20 8.81 -2.13
N THR A 994 -36.20 9.70 -2.08
CA THR A 994 -35.95 11.10 -1.74
C THR A 994 -36.02 11.29 -0.23
N LEU A 995 -34.98 11.85 0.39
CA LEU A 995 -34.96 12.20 1.81
C LEU A 995 -35.97 13.33 2.07
N SER A 996 -37.15 12.96 2.53
CA SER A 996 -38.25 13.86 2.85
C SER A 996 -38.79 13.59 4.26
N PRO A 997 -39.02 14.64 5.09
CA PRO A 997 -39.53 14.46 6.45
C PRO A 997 -40.98 13.97 6.52
N SER A 998 -41.79 14.12 5.47
CA SER A 998 -43.21 13.73 5.51
C SER A 998 -43.49 12.35 4.92
N ASN A 999 -42.74 11.95 3.87
CA ASN A 999 -43.08 10.78 3.04
C ASN A 999 -41.87 9.86 2.72
N GLY A 1000 -40.65 10.17 3.17
CA GLY A 1000 -39.46 9.36 2.86
C GLY A 1000 -39.25 8.19 3.82
N LYS A 1001 -38.67 7.09 3.33
CA LYS A 1001 -38.19 5.98 4.19
C LYS A 1001 -36.99 6.43 5.03
N ALA A 1002 -36.80 5.84 6.21
CA ALA A 1002 -35.65 6.13 7.06
C ALA A 1002 -34.36 5.54 6.46
N PHE A 1003 -33.31 6.37 6.34
CA PHE A 1003 -31.99 5.96 5.86
C PHE A 1003 -30.94 6.06 6.95
N VAL A 1004 -29.94 5.18 6.85
CA VAL A 1004 -28.75 5.15 7.68
C VAL A 1004 -27.50 4.97 6.82
N CYS A 1005 -26.35 5.44 7.28
CA CYS A 1005 -25.04 5.12 6.71
C CYS A 1005 -24.22 4.27 7.69
N ALA A 1006 -23.38 3.38 7.15
CA ALA A 1006 -22.52 2.56 7.99
C ALA A 1006 -21.41 3.41 8.64
N ALA A 1007 -21.23 3.26 9.95
CA ALA A 1007 -20.30 4.05 10.74
C ALA A 1007 -19.55 3.20 11.77
N TYR A 1008 -18.36 3.67 12.12
CA TYR A 1008 -17.55 3.16 13.21
C TYR A 1008 -17.36 4.29 14.22
N VAL A 1009 -17.84 4.08 15.43
CA VAL A 1009 -17.82 5.05 16.52
C VAL A 1009 -17.01 4.52 17.68
N GLN A 1010 -16.05 5.30 18.14
CA GLN A 1010 -15.20 4.96 19.27
C GLN A 1010 -15.04 6.14 20.23
N LYS A 1011 -14.65 5.82 21.45
CA LYS A 1011 -14.29 6.81 22.46
C LYS A 1011 -12.91 7.39 22.14
N SER A 1012 -12.79 8.71 22.18
CA SER A 1012 -11.59 9.43 21.78
C SER A 1012 -11.21 10.49 22.81
N LEU A 1013 -9.96 10.50 23.25
CA LEU A 1013 -9.43 11.52 24.15
C LEU A 1013 -8.96 12.78 23.42
N LEU A 1014 -9.08 12.82 22.08
CA LEU A 1014 -8.52 13.87 21.23
C LEU A 1014 -9.10 15.27 21.52
N PHE A 1015 -10.30 15.34 22.08
CA PHE A 1015 -11.00 16.56 22.47
C PHE A 1015 -11.15 16.72 24.00
N ALA A 1016 -10.49 15.89 24.79
CA ALA A 1016 -10.53 15.99 26.25
C ALA A 1016 -9.75 17.22 26.70
N GLN A 1017 -10.43 18.21 27.32
CA GLN A 1017 -9.77 19.34 27.98
C GLN A 1017 -9.49 19.00 29.45
N GLN A 1018 -8.40 19.54 30.02
CA GLN A 1018 -8.08 19.40 31.44
C GLN A 1018 -9.03 20.26 32.30
N GLY A 1019 -9.99 19.63 32.98
CA GLY A 1019 -10.89 20.28 33.95
C GLY A 1019 -11.65 19.27 34.80
N GLU A 1020 -12.08 19.66 36.01
CA GLU A 1020 -12.91 18.79 36.88
C GLU A 1020 -14.31 18.60 36.26
N PRO A 1021 -14.86 17.36 36.28
CA PRO A 1021 -16.16 17.08 35.70
C PRO A 1021 -17.30 17.73 36.50
N GLU A 1022 -18.19 18.47 35.84
CA GLU A 1022 -19.48 18.80 36.42
C GLU A 1022 -20.34 17.54 36.49
N THR A 1023 -20.62 17.06 37.70
CA THR A 1023 -21.29 15.79 37.97
C THR A 1023 -22.78 15.74 37.61
N ASP A 1024 -23.39 16.85 37.17
CA ASP A 1024 -24.85 16.97 37.03
C ASP A 1024 -25.33 17.41 35.62
N ALA A 1025 -24.52 17.18 34.59
CA ALA A 1025 -24.95 17.39 33.22
C ALA A 1025 -25.91 16.25 32.77
N LYS A 1026 -27.20 16.37 33.12
CA LYS A 1026 -28.24 15.61 32.44
C LYS A 1026 -28.16 15.95 30.96
N LEU A 1027 -27.84 14.95 30.12
CA LEU A 1027 -27.86 15.07 28.66
C LEU A 1027 -29.22 15.63 28.22
N ARG A 1028 -29.28 16.94 28.02
CA ARG A 1028 -30.29 17.61 27.21
C ARG A 1028 -29.56 18.54 26.27
N ASP A 1029 -29.48 18.04 25.05
CA ASP A 1029 -29.51 18.77 23.78
C ASP A 1029 -28.21 19.41 23.25
N LEU A 1030 -27.16 19.60 24.06
CA LEU A 1030 -25.78 19.85 23.56
C LEU A 1030 -24.74 19.22 24.49
N ALA A 1031 -23.77 18.50 23.93
CA ALA A 1031 -22.69 17.90 24.71
C ALA A 1031 -21.82 19.01 25.37
N PRO A 1032 -21.52 18.94 26.68
CA PRO A 1032 -20.65 19.89 27.33
C PRO A 1032 -19.26 19.95 26.66
N ALA A 1033 -18.67 21.14 26.55
CA ALA A 1033 -17.34 21.30 25.94
C ALA A 1033 -16.19 20.69 26.79
N ASN A 1034 -16.47 20.30 28.03
CA ASN A 1034 -15.52 19.73 29.01
C ASN A 1034 -15.63 18.19 29.14
N LEU A 1035 -16.02 17.48 28.08
CA LEU A 1035 -16.09 16.01 28.11
C LEU A 1035 -14.69 15.40 28.33
N LEU A 1036 -14.57 14.55 29.36
CA LEU A 1036 -13.38 13.73 29.65
C LEU A 1036 -12.98 12.79 28.49
N VAL A 1037 -13.96 12.43 27.65
CA VAL A 1037 -13.79 11.56 26.48
C VAL A 1037 -14.75 12.06 25.39
N GLY A 1038 -14.20 12.49 24.25
CA GLY A 1038 -14.95 12.80 23.05
C GLY A 1038 -15.40 11.54 22.29
N ILE A 1039 -16.25 11.72 21.28
CA ILE A 1039 -16.69 10.66 20.38
C ILE A 1039 -15.97 10.87 19.05
N ASP A 1040 -15.25 9.85 18.57
CA ASP A 1040 -14.71 9.80 17.22
C ASP A 1040 -15.59 8.89 16.37
N ALA A 1041 -16.09 9.43 15.26
CA ALA A 1041 -17.00 8.73 14.37
C ALA A 1041 -16.46 8.81 12.93
N SER A 1042 -16.31 7.66 12.30
CA SER A 1042 -15.91 7.56 10.90
C SER A 1042 -16.98 6.81 10.11
N THR A 1043 -17.26 7.23 8.87
CA THR A 1043 -18.26 6.58 8.02
C THR A 1043 -17.65 6.20 6.68
N CYS A 1044 -18.20 5.18 6.02
CA CYS A 1044 -17.88 4.89 4.62
C CYS A 1044 -18.87 5.53 3.63
N SER A 1045 -19.74 6.43 4.11
CA SER A 1045 -20.80 7.13 3.36
C SER A 1045 -21.79 6.27 2.58
N HIS A 1046 -21.69 4.94 2.60
CA HIS A 1046 -22.66 4.05 1.96
C HIS A 1046 -23.97 3.98 2.74
N THR A 1047 -25.07 4.17 2.03
CA THR A 1047 -26.40 4.40 2.57
C THR A 1047 -27.30 3.16 2.43
N MET A 1048 -28.14 2.92 3.43
CA MET A 1048 -29.06 1.79 3.51
C MET A 1048 -30.39 2.29 4.07
N HIS A 1049 -31.51 1.70 3.65
CA HIS A 1049 -32.72 1.79 4.45
C HIS A 1049 -32.46 1.24 5.85
N TYR A 1050 -33.01 1.88 6.87
CA TYR A 1050 -32.92 1.41 8.25
C TYR A 1050 -33.41 -0.04 8.38
N GLU A 1051 -34.52 -0.37 7.72
CA GLU A 1051 -35.08 -1.74 7.70
C GLU A 1051 -34.12 -2.76 7.05
N CYS A 1052 -33.48 -2.38 5.94
CA CYS A 1052 -32.50 -3.24 5.28
C CYS A 1052 -31.26 -3.47 6.16
N PHE A 1053 -30.78 -2.44 6.85
CA PHE A 1053 -29.70 -2.55 7.83
C PHE A 1053 -30.09 -3.43 9.01
N HIS A 1054 -31.30 -3.25 9.55
CA HIS A 1054 -31.81 -4.03 10.68
C HIS A 1054 -31.84 -5.54 10.32
N ASN A 1055 -32.42 -5.89 9.18
CA ASN A 1055 -32.49 -7.28 8.71
C ASN A 1055 -31.08 -7.89 8.49
N LEU A 1056 -30.14 -7.12 7.98
CA LEU A 1056 -28.75 -7.53 7.86
C LEU A 1056 -28.13 -7.85 9.23
N SER A 1057 -28.31 -6.97 10.21
CA SER A 1057 -27.76 -7.14 11.56
C SER A 1057 -28.29 -8.39 12.26
N GLU A 1058 -29.60 -8.66 12.18
CA GLU A 1058 -30.21 -9.87 12.74
C GLU A 1058 -29.73 -11.15 12.05
N THR A 1059 -29.53 -11.09 10.73
CA THR A 1059 -28.98 -12.22 9.95
C THR A 1059 -27.55 -12.55 10.37
N LEU A 1060 -26.72 -11.54 10.63
CA LEU A 1060 -25.35 -11.74 11.11
C LEU A 1060 -25.31 -12.35 12.52
N LEU A 1061 -26.13 -11.84 13.44
CA LEU A 1061 -26.26 -12.36 14.80
C LEU A 1061 -26.77 -13.80 14.84
N SER A 1062 -27.78 -14.13 14.04
CA SER A 1062 -28.33 -15.49 13.97
C SER A 1062 -27.33 -16.51 13.41
N ARG A 1063 -26.55 -16.13 12.39
CA ARG A 1063 -25.49 -16.96 11.83
C ARG A 1063 -24.39 -17.26 12.85
N GLU A 1064 -24.02 -16.28 13.67
CA GLU A 1064 -23.00 -16.47 14.70
C GLU A 1064 -23.49 -17.38 15.84
N ARG A 1065 -24.76 -17.24 16.25
CA ARG A 1065 -25.40 -18.10 17.26
C ARG A 1065 -25.53 -19.57 16.83
N GLN A 1066 -25.54 -19.85 15.52
CA GLN A 1066 -25.65 -21.21 14.97
C GLN A 1066 -24.29 -21.90 14.76
N ARG A 1067 -23.17 -21.24 15.09
CA ARG A 1067 -21.83 -21.75 14.82
C ARG A 1067 -21.41 -22.86 15.82
N PRO A 1068 -20.93 -24.03 15.38
CA PRO A 1068 -20.54 -25.11 16.30
C PRO A 1068 -19.32 -24.73 17.16
N ARG A 1069 -19.37 -25.00 18.48
CA ARG A 1069 -18.32 -24.65 19.46
C ARG A 1069 -16.90 -25.12 19.11
N GLN A 1070 -16.74 -26.20 18.33
CA GLN A 1070 -15.43 -26.71 17.91
C GLN A 1070 -14.72 -25.83 16.85
N GLN A 1071 -15.45 -24.97 16.12
CA GLN A 1071 -14.87 -24.05 15.14
C GLN A 1071 -14.43 -22.69 15.73
N MET A 1072 -14.73 -22.40 17.00
CA MET A 1072 -14.34 -21.15 17.67
C MET A 1072 -12.88 -21.12 18.16
N VAL A 1073 -12.20 -22.27 18.25
CA VAL A 1073 -10.85 -22.37 18.83
C VAL A 1073 -9.74 -22.16 17.78
N PHE A 1074 -10.03 -22.32 16.49
CA PHE A 1074 -9.03 -22.28 15.41
C PHE A 1074 -9.09 -21.05 14.50
N ASN A 1075 -10.12 -20.19 14.61
CA ASN A 1075 -10.23 -18.95 13.85
C ASN A 1075 -10.35 -17.77 14.82
N GLN A 1076 -9.36 -16.88 14.86
CA GLN A 1076 -9.48 -15.58 15.53
C GLN A 1076 -10.65 -14.80 14.89
N LYS A 1077 -11.55 -14.27 15.73
CA LYS A 1077 -12.69 -13.45 15.28
C LYS A 1077 -12.17 -12.12 14.71
N MET A 1078 -12.34 -11.88 13.41
CA MET A 1078 -12.03 -10.58 12.78
C MET A 1078 -13.11 -9.51 13.02
N VAL A 1079 -14.34 -9.92 13.35
CA VAL A 1079 -15.52 -9.05 13.58
C VAL A 1079 -16.34 -9.73 14.67
N ASP A 1080 -16.83 -8.98 15.66
CA ASP A 1080 -17.71 -9.53 16.70
C ASP A 1080 -19.15 -8.98 16.61
N PRO A 1081 -20.07 -9.70 15.94
CA PRO A 1081 -21.47 -9.30 15.83
C PRO A 1081 -22.18 -9.15 17.18
N GLU A 1082 -21.71 -9.83 18.24
CA GLU A 1082 -22.37 -9.78 19.57
C GLU A 1082 -22.20 -8.42 20.25
N VAL A 1083 -21.13 -7.69 19.94
CA VAL A 1083 -20.89 -6.30 20.39
C VAL A 1083 -21.32 -5.25 19.36
N GLY A 1084 -22.04 -5.67 18.31
CA GLY A 1084 -22.59 -4.79 17.28
C GLY A 1084 -21.65 -4.50 16.11
N GLU A 1085 -20.51 -5.19 16.01
CA GLU A 1085 -19.59 -5.02 14.89
C GLU A 1085 -20.07 -5.76 13.64
N TYR A 1086 -19.92 -5.11 12.49
CA TYR A 1086 -20.23 -5.67 11.19
C TYR A 1086 -19.32 -5.06 10.12
N LEU A 1087 -19.21 -5.75 8.98
CA LEU A 1087 -18.56 -5.19 7.80
C LEU A 1087 -19.60 -4.60 6.88
N CYS A 1088 -19.34 -3.41 6.34
CA CYS A 1088 -20.18 -2.83 5.30
C CYS A 1088 -20.36 -3.82 4.14
N PRO A 1089 -21.60 -4.12 3.70
CA PRO A 1089 -21.86 -5.11 2.64
C PRO A 1089 -21.15 -4.81 1.32
N LEU A 1090 -20.98 -3.52 1.01
CA LEU A 1090 -20.39 -3.03 -0.23
C LEU A 1090 -18.86 -2.91 -0.14
N CYS A 1091 -18.33 -2.11 0.77
CA CYS A 1091 -16.89 -1.82 0.83
C CYS A 1091 -16.10 -2.62 1.87
N LYS A 1092 -16.75 -3.48 2.66
CA LYS A 1092 -16.13 -4.31 3.71
C LYS A 1092 -15.39 -3.56 4.81
N ARG A 1093 -15.61 -2.24 4.96
CA ARG A 1093 -15.09 -1.46 6.09
C ARG A 1093 -15.73 -1.94 7.40
N LEU A 1094 -14.93 -2.04 8.46
CA LEU A 1094 -15.42 -2.32 9.81
C LEU A 1094 -16.33 -1.18 10.29
N SER A 1095 -17.45 -1.54 10.89
CA SER A 1095 -18.47 -0.63 11.41
C SER A 1095 -19.04 -1.24 12.68
N ASN A 1096 -19.46 -0.42 13.63
CA ASN A 1096 -20.06 -0.88 14.88
C ASN A 1096 -21.40 -0.19 15.17
N THR A 1097 -21.85 0.69 14.26
CA THR A 1097 -23.14 1.35 14.35
C THR A 1097 -23.58 1.87 12.98
N ALA A 1098 -24.82 2.34 12.88
CA ALA A 1098 -25.34 3.03 11.71
C ALA A 1098 -25.78 4.44 12.10
N MET A 1099 -25.29 5.45 11.39
CA MET A 1099 -25.65 6.84 11.62
C MET A 1099 -26.88 7.22 10.79
N PRO A 1100 -27.90 7.87 11.37
CA PRO A 1100 -29.09 8.28 10.63
C PRO A 1100 -28.76 9.38 9.61
N LEU A 1101 -29.34 9.27 8.43
CA LEU A 1101 -29.34 10.33 7.41
C LEU A 1101 -30.58 11.18 7.57
N LEU A 1102 -30.36 12.48 7.80
CA LEU A 1102 -31.42 13.45 8.01
C LEU A 1102 -31.62 14.29 6.74
N PRO A 1103 -32.87 14.60 6.35
CA PRO A 1103 -33.15 15.65 5.37
C PRO A 1103 -32.47 16.98 5.73
N ALA A 1104 -32.24 17.85 4.74
CA ALA A 1104 -31.75 19.19 4.99
C ALA A 1104 -32.67 19.92 5.98
N LEU A 1105 -32.10 20.64 6.94
CA LEU A 1105 -32.85 21.33 7.99
C LEU A 1105 -33.89 22.32 7.42
N GLN A 1106 -33.63 22.98 6.29
CA GLN A 1106 -34.60 23.88 5.65
C GLN A 1106 -35.84 23.16 5.10
N LEU A 1107 -35.76 21.84 4.90
CA LEU A 1107 -36.87 20.98 4.45
C LEU A 1107 -37.60 20.33 5.62
N MET A 1108 -37.04 20.37 6.83
CA MET A 1108 -37.68 19.87 8.03
C MET A 1108 -38.68 20.91 8.52
N ASP A 1109 -39.94 20.51 8.69
CA ASP A 1109 -41.04 21.37 9.20
C ASP A 1109 -40.88 21.56 10.72
N ILE A 1110 -39.74 22.12 11.12
CA ILE A 1110 -39.41 22.45 12.51
C ILE A 1110 -39.86 23.89 12.72
N ASP A 1111 -40.98 24.06 13.43
CA ASP A 1111 -41.47 25.37 13.85
C ASP A 1111 -40.33 26.17 14.50
N GLY A 1112 -39.99 27.30 13.88
CA GLY A 1112 -39.02 28.27 14.41
C GLY A 1112 -37.60 28.25 13.82
N PHE A 1113 -37.22 27.26 13.01
CA PHE A 1113 -35.88 27.24 12.38
C PHE A 1113 -35.83 27.52 10.87
N SER A 1114 -36.97 27.81 10.24
CA SER A 1114 -36.98 28.48 8.94
C SER A 1114 -38.33 29.15 8.69
N THR A 1115 -38.30 30.47 8.48
CA THR A 1115 -39.22 31.05 7.50
C THR A 1115 -38.44 31.97 6.58
N ALA A 1116 -38.29 31.51 5.34
CA ALA A 1116 -38.30 32.36 4.16
C ALA A 1116 -39.67 33.08 4.01
N ARG A 1117 -40.19 33.70 5.08
CA ARG A 1117 -41.41 34.51 5.04
C ARG A 1117 -41.15 35.88 5.66
N GLY A 1118 -41.03 36.89 4.78
CA GLY A 1118 -41.47 38.26 5.05
C GLY A 1118 -40.51 39.19 5.80
N GLU A 1119 -39.75 39.96 5.02
CA GLU A 1119 -39.49 41.42 5.12
C GLU A 1119 -39.10 42.12 6.45
N THR A 1120 -38.91 41.46 7.59
CA THR A 1120 -38.44 42.16 8.79
C THR A 1120 -36.96 41.88 9.07
N ALA A 1121 -36.17 42.96 9.08
CA ALA A 1121 -34.78 42.95 9.51
C ALA A 1121 -34.74 42.65 11.02
N GLU A 1122 -34.55 41.39 11.36
CA GLU A 1122 -34.30 40.96 12.73
C GLU A 1122 -32.86 41.30 13.13
N ASP A 1123 -32.68 41.88 14.33
CA ASP A 1123 -31.37 42.11 14.92
C ASP A 1123 -30.81 40.85 15.60
N PHE A 1124 -29.49 40.85 15.85
CA PHE A 1124 -28.78 39.68 16.35
C PHE A 1124 -29.31 39.22 17.72
N ASP A 1125 -29.63 40.15 18.61
CA ASP A 1125 -30.12 39.83 19.95
C ASP A 1125 -31.53 39.22 19.92
N SER A 1126 -32.41 39.70 19.03
CA SER A 1126 -33.72 39.10 18.78
C SER A 1126 -33.58 37.69 18.21
N TRP A 1127 -32.68 37.49 17.26
CA TRP A 1127 -32.43 36.17 16.67
C TRP A 1127 -31.93 35.17 17.72
N VAL A 1128 -30.94 35.55 18.53
CA VAL A 1128 -30.42 34.74 19.64
C VAL A 1128 -31.52 34.47 20.67
N GLY A 1129 -32.33 35.48 21.02
CA GLY A 1129 -33.46 35.33 21.94
C GLY A 1129 -34.50 34.34 21.44
N ARG A 1130 -34.81 34.35 20.14
CA ARG A 1130 -35.72 33.38 19.52
C ARG A 1130 -35.17 31.97 19.52
N VAL A 1131 -33.91 31.80 19.12
CA VAL A 1131 -33.22 30.48 19.13
C VAL A 1131 -33.19 29.91 20.55
N LYS A 1132 -32.90 30.74 21.55
CA LYS A 1132 -32.90 30.33 22.96
C LYS A 1132 -34.29 29.90 23.43
N THR A 1133 -35.32 30.67 23.09
CA THR A 1133 -36.72 30.36 23.41
C THR A 1133 -37.18 29.06 22.75
N LEU A 1134 -36.74 28.80 21.51
CA LEU A 1134 -37.03 27.56 20.77
C LEU A 1134 -36.37 26.33 21.40
N LEU A 1135 -35.10 26.46 21.82
CA LEU A 1135 -34.38 25.39 22.52
C LEU A 1135 -34.98 25.10 23.90
N ASP A 1136 -35.55 26.13 24.56
CA ASP A 1136 -36.23 25.99 25.85
C ASP A 1136 -37.67 25.44 25.73
N THR A 1137 -38.23 25.37 24.52
CA THR A 1137 -39.61 24.86 24.29
C THR A 1137 -39.57 23.37 23.91
N PRO A 1138 -40.14 22.45 24.71
CA PRO A 1138 -40.11 21.03 24.37
C PRO A 1138 -40.90 20.75 23.09
N PRO A 1139 -40.42 19.86 22.19
CA PRO A 1139 -41.12 19.55 20.96
C PRO A 1139 -42.50 18.99 21.27
N VAL A 1140 -43.55 19.66 20.78
CA VAL A 1140 -44.93 19.17 20.91
C VAL A 1140 -45.01 17.84 20.15
N ARG A 1141 -45.04 16.72 20.88
CA ARG A 1141 -45.43 15.44 20.30
C ARG A 1141 -46.86 15.58 19.79
N GLN A 1142 -47.02 15.70 18.48
CA GLN A 1142 -48.30 15.37 17.86
C GLN A 1142 -48.51 13.86 18.05
N THR A 1143 -49.25 13.47 19.10
CA THR A 1143 -49.78 12.12 19.20
C THR A 1143 -50.64 11.83 17.97
N PRO A 1144 -50.36 10.77 17.19
CA PRO A 1144 -51.24 10.38 16.11
C PRO A 1144 -52.57 9.93 16.72
N THR A 1145 -53.65 10.65 16.43
CA THR A 1145 -55.02 10.34 16.87
C THR A 1145 -55.66 9.19 16.10
N GLN A 1146 -54.93 8.12 15.79
CA GLN A 1146 -55.52 6.87 15.31
C GLN A 1146 -54.79 5.66 15.92
N LYS A 1147 -55.48 5.00 16.87
CA LYS A 1147 -55.11 3.65 17.30
C LYS A 1147 -55.16 2.72 16.07
N PRO A 1148 -54.08 2.00 15.72
CA PRO A 1148 -54.18 0.96 14.71
C PRO A 1148 -55.11 -0.14 15.22
N LYS A 1149 -56.16 -0.45 14.46
CA LYS A 1149 -57.03 -1.58 14.73
C LYS A 1149 -56.18 -2.86 14.66
N SER A 1150 -56.10 -3.57 15.78
CA SER A 1150 -55.54 -4.91 15.83
C SER A 1150 -56.37 -5.85 14.96
N HIS A 1151 -55.82 -6.31 13.84
CA HIS A 1151 -56.38 -7.47 13.15
C HIS A 1151 -55.81 -8.77 13.73
N SER A 1152 -56.76 -9.59 14.17
CA SER A 1152 -56.63 -10.94 14.70
C SER A 1152 -55.74 -11.85 13.87
N ARG A 1153 -54.97 -12.70 14.57
CA ARG A 1153 -54.42 -13.97 14.08
C ARG A 1153 -55.43 -14.71 13.20
N LYS A 1154 -55.05 -15.03 11.95
CA LYS A 1154 -55.37 -16.24 11.17
C LYS A 1154 -54.89 -16.06 9.72
N ARG A 1155 -53.64 -16.41 9.43
CA ARG A 1155 -53.23 -17.62 8.69
C ARG A 1155 -51.72 -17.60 8.52
#